data_AF-A0AAU5SD11-F1
#
_entry.id   AF-A0AAU5SD11-F1
#
_cell.length_a   1.000
_cell.length_b   1.000
_cell.length_c   1.000
_cell.angle_alpha   90.00
_cell.angle_beta   90.00
_cell.angle_gamma   90.00
#
_symmetry.space_group_name_H-M   'P 1'
#
loop_
_entity.id
_entity.type
_entity.pdbx_description
1 polymer ?
#
loop_
_entity_poly.entity_id
_entity_poly.type
_entity_poly.pdbx_seq_one_letter_code
_entity_poly.pdbx_strand_id
1 'polypeptide(L)'
;MQRPADIALTDHQLAELAVWAEGGAERAVRVGIVRDAAAGVSVTESARRLGVSRPTVMAWRQRYAQSGLAGLEHQPRSGRPHRIDEADAVAATLAGPPAPLREWSARALAELLGVSHTSLGKVWQRWGAHPGTPEGPLHLPARGPLSCHRPELLGVWAAGQGAAGLAVAETDRPEQLDTVQAGGEERRRRYAAMTVSLRRAQMRAEDGAVRPGTPAQLAELVRMFPGRTVHVLLWGDTADVQPLPPGVVRHTASASMGWAATVSVVAQLELRYQPHRARAALDSLAEATRVHTGAPATEPFRWFRSGSAAEAPPARATHRAFDQFTLGSFNEKLVIEAIRVSGALSRVEIAERTGLTPQAVSRITRNLLTTGLLAEDERRMASRGKPRVPLRLRPDAACAIGLHVDPEVITLVLVDLCGNVRDRRQLALPRPSAPEWCVARIGDMARAAVETVGALAENLLGVGVAAPGPLDVNAGMLLDPPLFEGWDEVPLRAWLSRELELPVLLEKDATAATVGERWLGAAESSGDFAYLYLGAGAGSGAFLNGDVFRGASGNAGEFGVMTAYAADRLTPDGDPRMVPECATMSAVVAAAAEAGLALPHTGAHAAVCAAAADGDERAAEAIRRVARVVARGAVAMTELYDIDLIVVGGPAVPPQVAELYLTEISAAVNRLPVARRVRQVRVVYSTLGDAAAAVGAAAGVFHTTFAPRLHTHSAQPGRGPSGA
;
A
#
# COMPACT_ATOMS: atom_id res chain seq x y z
N MET A 1 5.73 -13.95 74.37
CA MET A 1 7.11 -14.33 74.02
C MET A 1 7.36 -13.82 72.61
N GLN A 2 8.16 -12.81 72.27
CA GLN A 2 9.24 -12.03 72.89
C GLN A 2 9.17 -10.62 72.23
N ARG A 3 9.39 -9.53 72.97
CA ARG A 3 9.81 -8.20 72.46
C ARG A 3 10.97 -7.76 73.37
N PRO A 4 11.83 -6.79 73.01
CA PRO A 4 12.35 -6.40 71.68
C PRO A 4 13.88 -6.07 71.74
N ALA A 5 14.68 -6.40 70.71
CA ALA A 5 15.93 -5.71 70.33
C ALA A 5 16.71 -6.59 69.35
N ASP A 6 16.55 -6.40 68.03
CA ASP A 6 17.49 -7.00 67.07
C ASP A 6 18.77 -6.16 66.95
N ILE A 7 18.82 -4.99 67.57
CA ILE A 7 19.93 -4.04 67.46
C ILE A 7 20.22 -3.45 68.85
N ALA A 8 21.38 -3.75 69.41
CA ALA A 8 21.95 -3.05 70.56
C ALA A 8 23.02 -2.07 70.06
N LEU A 9 22.97 -0.82 70.51
CA LEU A 9 23.91 0.22 70.11
C LEU A 9 24.79 0.61 71.31
N THR A 10 26.09 0.71 71.09
CA THR A 10 27.04 1.31 72.05
C THR A 10 27.02 2.83 71.94
N ASP A 11 27.53 3.54 72.95
CA ASP A 11 27.66 5.01 72.93
C ASP A 11 28.51 5.49 71.75
N HIS A 12 29.52 4.71 71.37
CA HIS A 12 30.33 4.97 70.19
C HIS A 12 29.51 4.87 68.89
N GLN A 13 28.70 3.81 68.73
CA GLN A 13 27.83 3.64 67.55
C GLN A 13 26.72 4.69 67.47
N LEU A 14 26.22 5.17 68.62
CA LEU A 14 25.27 6.29 68.67
C LEU A 14 25.91 7.59 68.19
N ALA A 15 27.17 7.86 68.56
CA ALA A 15 27.91 9.02 68.09
C ALA A 15 28.20 8.93 66.57
N GLU A 16 28.60 7.76 66.07
CA GLU A 16 28.82 7.54 64.63
C GLU A 16 27.54 7.74 63.81
N LEU A 17 26.41 7.20 64.28
CA LEU A 17 25.11 7.36 63.63
C LEU A 17 24.64 8.83 63.63
N ALA A 18 24.95 9.59 64.68
CA ALA A 18 24.62 11.01 64.77
C ALA A 18 25.38 11.82 63.70
N VAL A 19 26.69 11.63 63.60
CA VAL A 19 27.52 12.26 62.55
C VAL A 19 27.04 11.84 61.16
N TRP A 20 26.69 10.57 60.98
CA TRP A 20 26.23 10.07 59.68
C TRP A 20 24.87 10.65 59.25
N ALA A 21 23.98 10.95 60.21
CA ALA A 21 22.68 11.57 59.97
C ALA A 21 22.79 13.00 59.40
N GLU A 22 23.87 13.73 59.71
CA GLU A 22 24.12 15.09 59.21
C GLU A 22 24.34 15.13 57.69
N GLY A 23 24.64 13.98 57.06
CA GLY A 23 24.83 13.86 55.62
C GLY A 23 23.54 13.93 54.77
N GLY A 24 22.38 14.23 55.35
CA GLY A 24 21.14 14.55 54.63
C GLY A 24 19.88 13.88 55.17
N ALA A 25 18.71 14.38 54.74
CA ALA A 25 17.40 13.95 55.24
C ALA A 25 17.16 12.43 55.13
N GLU A 26 17.61 11.80 54.04
CA GLU A 26 17.47 10.34 53.86
C GLU A 26 18.32 9.54 54.85
N ARG A 27 19.50 10.05 55.23
CA ARG A 27 20.38 9.43 56.21
C ARG A 27 19.81 9.55 57.61
N ALA A 28 19.25 10.72 57.95
CA ALA A 28 18.55 10.94 59.19
C ALA A 28 17.36 9.97 59.38
N VAL A 29 16.60 9.68 58.31
CA VAL A 29 15.52 8.68 58.35
C VAL A 29 16.05 7.27 58.64
N ARG A 30 17.14 6.84 57.98
CA ARG A 30 17.74 5.52 58.21
C ARG A 30 18.32 5.37 59.62
N VAL A 31 18.97 6.41 60.13
CA VAL A 31 19.45 6.47 61.53
C VAL A 31 18.26 6.42 62.49
N GLY A 32 17.18 7.14 62.19
CA GLY A 32 15.93 7.08 62.94
C GLY A 32 15.36 5.66 63.05
N ILE A 33 15.40 4.89 61.96
CA ILE A 33 14.93 3.48 61.92
C ILE A 33 15.78 2.60 62.86
N VAL A 34 17.11 2.80 62.88
CA VAL A 34 18.05 2.05 63.71
C VAL A 34 17.91 2.41 65.18
N ARG A 35 17.77 3.71 65.51
CA ARG A 35 17.51 4.17 66.88
C ARG A 35 16.16 3.67 67.40
N ASP A 36 15.15 3.62 66.54
CA ASP A 36 13.85 3.00 66.87
C ASP A 36 13.95 1.52 67.16
N ALA A 37 14.79 0.80 66.42
CA ALA A 37 15.03 -0.60 66.69
C ALA A 37 15.70 -0.81 68.06
N ALA A 38 16.71 0.01 68.37
CA ALA A 38 17.42 -0.03 69.65
C ALA A 38 16.56 0.38 70.85
N ALA A 39 15.62 1.31 70.65
CA ALA A 39 14.64 1.72 71.66
C ALA A 39 13.43 0.78 71.79
N GLY A 40 13.40 -0.34 71.05
CA GLY A 40 12.33 -1.33 71.12
C GLY A 40 11.01 -0.93 70.43
N VAL A 41 11.05 0.11 69.59
CA VAL A 41 9.87 0.59 68.84
C VAL A 41 9.50 -0.42 67.74
N SER A 42 8.20 -0.70 67.60
CA SER A 42 7.70 -1.64 66.58
C SER A 42 7.93 -1.12 65.16
N VAL A 43 8.03 -2.03 64.18
CA VAL A 43 8.18 -1.68 62.75
C VAL A 43 7.05 -0.78 62.27
N THR A 44 5.81 -1.07 62.67
CA THR A 44 4.62 -0.29 62.31
C THR A 44 4.68 1.13 62.85
N GLU A 45 5.12 1.30 64.09
CA GLU A 45 5.20 2.61 64.72
C GLU A 45 6.37 3.43 64.17
N SER A 46 7.52 2.80 63.94
CA SER A 46 8.68 3.44 63.32
C SER A 46 8.37 3.92 61.89
N ALA A 47 7.64 3.12 61.10
CA ALA A 47 7.18 3.48 59.77
C ALA A 47 6.27 4.72 59.79
N ARG A 48 5.30 4.76 60.72
CA ARG A 48 4.39 5.89 60.90
C ARG A 48 5.13 7.17 61.31
N ARG A 49 6.04 7.07 62.28
CA ARG A 49 6.76 8.23 62.83
C ARG A 49 7.75 8.85 61.84
N LEU A 50 8.40 8.01 61.03
CA LEU A 50 9.45 8.44 60.09
C LEU A 50 8.93 8.67 58.66
N GLY A 51 7.63 8.50 58.42
CA GLY A 51 7.01 8.77 57.11
C GLY A 51 7.45 7.81 56.00
N VAL A 52 7.77 6.55 56.34
CA VAL A 52 8.25 5.53 55.38
C VAL A 52 7.40 4.25 55.44
N SER A 53 7.56 3.36 54.47
CA SER A 53 6.81 2.09 54.42
C SER A 53 7.33 1.05 55.43
N ARG A 54 6.47 0.13 55.90
CA ARG A 54 6.90 -1.00 56.77
C ARG A 54 8.02 -1.85 56.14
N PRO A 55 7.98 -2.22 54.84
CA PRO A 55 9.09 -2.91 54.18
C PRO A 55 10.41 -2.13 54.22
N THR A 56 10.36 -0.80 54.08
CA THR A 56 11.55 0.06 54.18
C THR A 56 12.19 -0.02 55.57
N VAL A 57 11.37 0.02 56.63
CA VAL A 57 11.84 -0.12 58.02
C VAL A 57 12.46 -1.50 58.23
N MET A 58 11.81 -2.57 57.78
CA MET A 58 12.32 -3.94 57.91
C MET A 58 13.67 -4.11 57.18
N ALA A 59 13.77 -3.63 55.94
CA ALA A 59 14.97 -3.75 55.13
C ALA A 59 16.17 -3.02 55.75
N TRP A 60 15.98 -1.79 56.24
CA TRP A 60 17.08 -1.04 56.86
C TRP A 60 17.50 -1.60 58.22
N ARG A 61 16.55 -2.08 59.04
CA ARG A 61 16.88 -2.79 60.30
C ARG A 61 17.71 -4.04 60.02
N GLN A 62 17.26 -4.87 59.07
CA GLN A 62 17.97 -6.09 58.70
C GLN A 62 19.38 -5.79 58.17
N ARG A 63 19.52 -4.78 57.31
CA ARG A 63 20.83 -4.39 56.76
C ARG A 63 21.78 -3.85 57.81
N TYR A 64 21.28 -3.07 58.77
CA TYR A 64 22.10 -2.61 59.90
C TYR A 64 22.51 -3.78 60.80
N ALA A 65 21.59 -4.69 61.10
CA ALA A 65 21.91 -5.89 61.90
C ALA A 65 22.96 -6.78 61.21
N GLN A 66 22.98 -6.83 59.87
CA GLN A 66 23.94 -7.63 59.10
C GLN A 66 25.32 -6.97 58.92
N SER A 67 25.39 -5.64 58.82
CA SER A 67 26.63 -4.96 58.37
C SER A 67 26.91 -3.63 59.06
N GLY A 68 26.23 -3.33 60.18
CA GLY A 68 26.40 -2.10 60.94
C GLY A 68 26.15 -0.83 60.10
N LEU A 69 26.96 0.21 60.34
CA LEU A 69 26.84 1.50 59.66
C LEU A 69 27.00 1.38 58.14
N ALA A 70 27.89 0.51 57.65
CA ALA A 70 28.08 0.24 56.22
C ALA A 70 26.79 -0.32 55.56
N GLY A 71 25.97 -1.03 56.34
CA GLY A 71 24.66 -1.53 55.90
C GLY A 71 23.65 -0.43 55.56
N LEU A 72 23.82 0.79 56.08
CA LEU A 72 22.93 1.94 55.83
C LEU A 72 23.29 2.74 54.57
N GLU A 73 24.45 2.49 53.98
CA GLU A 73 24.86 3.15 52.74
C GLU A 73 24.00 2.71 51.54
N HIS A 74 23.95 3.55 50.52
CA HIS A 74 23.31 3.16 49.26
C HIS A 74 24.17 2.08 48.59
N GLN A 75 23.67 0.84 48.58
CA GLN A 75 24.26 -0.17 47.71
C GLN A 75 23.89 0.15 46.25
N PRO A 76 24.83 -0.04 45.30
CA PRO A 76 24.48 -0.05 43.89
C PRO A 76 23.37 -1.08 43.70
N ARG A 77 22.28 -0.71 43.01
CA ARG A 77 21.21 -1.66 42.69
C ARG A 77 21.83 -2.87 41.99
N SER A 78 21.61 -4.06 42.53
CA SER A 78 21.96 -5.28 41.80
C SER A 78 21.05 -5.37 40.57
N GLY A 79 21.69 -5.53 39.42
CA GLY A 79 21.04 -5.45 38.11
C GLY A 79 21.57 -4.28 37.30
N ARG A 80 21.99 -4.59 36.06
CA ARG A 80 22.31 -3.57 35.05
C ARG A 80 21.14 -2.60 34.98
N PRO A 81 21.35 -1.27 35.11
CA PRO A 81 20.27 -0.31 34.91
C PRO A 81 19.61 -0.62 33.58
N HIS A 82 18.29 -0.78 33.56
CA HIS A 82 17.56 -0.97 32.31
C HIS A 82 17.78 0.30 31.48
N ARG A 83 18.73 0.26 30.55
CA ARG A 83 18.98 1.37 29.63
C ARG A 83 17.83 1.35 28.64
N ILE A 84 16.97 2.34 28.78
CA ILE A 84 15.90 2.61 27.82
C ILE A 84 16.58 3.20 26.59
N ASP A 85 16.28 2.64 25.42
CA ASP A 85 16.55 3.33 24.17
C ASP A 85 15.58 4.51 24.08
N GLU A 86 16.07 5.72 24.35
CA GLU A 86 15.22 6.91 24.41
C GLU A 86 14.57 7.20 23.05
N ALA A 87 15.26 6.88 21.96
CA ALA A 87 14.72 7.02 20.62
C ALA A 87 13.55 6.07 20.37
N ASP A 88 13.56 4.87 20.97
CA ASP A 88 12.48 3.89 20.83
C ASP A 88 11.20 4.38 21.51
N ALA A 89 11.34 4.99 22.70
CA ALA A 89 10.24 5.64 23.40
C ALA A 89 9.64 6.81 22.60
N VAL A 90 10.47 7.64 21.97
CA VAL A 90 10.02 8.75 21.11
C VAL A 90 9.36 8.23 19.84
N ALA A 91 9.93 7.22 19.17
CA ALA A 91 9.36 6.63 17.97
C ALA A 91 7.98 6.01 18.24
N ALA A 92 7.82 5.29 19.35
CA ALA A 92 6.53 4.76 19.80
C ALA A 92 5.51 5.88 20.14
N THR A 93 5.98 7.00 20.69
CA THR A 93 5.15 8.19 20.93
C THR A 93 4.61 8.76 19.62
N LEU A 94 5.46 8.94 18.61
CA LEU A 94 5.11 9.49 17.30
C LEU A 94 4.21 8.55 16.48
N ALA A 95 4.40 7.23 16.63
CA ALA A 95 3.55 6.22 16.01
C ALA A 95 2.09 6.29 16.49
N GLY A 96 1.87 6.75 17.74
CA GLY A 96 0.55 6.83 18.36
C GLY A 96 0.03 5.48 18.88
N PRO A 97 -1.02 5.50 19.72
CA PRO A 97 -1.49 4.30 20.42
C PRO A 97 -2.32 3.35 19.54
N PRO A 98 -2.35 2.05 19.85
CA PRO A 98 -3.23 1.08 19.18
C PRO A 98 -4.70 1.32 19.55
N ALA A 99 -5.63 0.95 18.65
CA ALA A 99 -7.06 1.03 18.95
C ALA A 99 -7.42 0.14 20.16
N PRO A 100 -8.36 0.57 21.03
CA PRO A 100 -9.23 1.74 20.92
C PRO A 100 -8.66 3.04 21.53
N LEU A 101 -7.42 3.05 22.00
CA LEU A 101 -6.82 4.24 22.62
C LEU A 101 -6.66 5.35 21.58
N ARG A 102 -7.14 6.56 21.92
CA ARG A 102 -7.05 7.74 21.05
C ARG A 102 -5.71 8.47 21.20
N GLU A 103 -5.19 8.53 22.42
CA GLU A 103 -3.92 9.21 22.75
C GLU A 103 -3.11 8.41 23.78
N TRP A 104 -1.79 8.61 23.78
CA TRP A 104 -0.92 8.01 24.78
C TRP A 104 -1.06 8.75 26.12
N SER A 105 -1.34 8.02 27.19
CA SER A 105 -0.98 8.49 28.54
C SER A 105 0.46 8.08 28.85
N ALA A 106 1.16 8.88 29.66
CA ALA A 106 2.52 8.54 30.12
C ALA A 106 2.58 7.16 30.80
N ARG A 107 1.49 6.72 31.45
CA ARG A 107 1.41 5.40 32.09
C ARG A 107 1.23 4.29 31.07
N ALA A 108 0.33 4.45 30.10
CA ALA A 108 0.05 3.42 29.10
C ALA A 108 1.26 3.13 28.21
N LEU A 109 1.96 4.17 27.75
CA LEU A 109 3.18 3.96 26.96
C LEU A 109 4.33 3.39 27.80
N ALA A 110 4.46 3.85 29.06
CA ALA A 110 5.48 3.33 29.95
C ALA A 110 5.28 1.84 30.27
N GLU A 111 4.03 1.41 30.47
CA GLU A 111 3.66 0.01 30.65
C GLU A 111 4.02 -0.83 29.41
N LEU A 112 3.68 -0.35 28.21
CA LEU A 112 4.03 -1.03 26.95
C LEU A 112 5.56 -1.19 26.77
N LEU A 113 6.33 -0.16 27.12
CA LEU A 113 7.79 -0.16 26.96
C LEU A 113 8.52 -0.85 28.14
N GLY A 114 7.80 -1.26 29.19
CA GLY A 114 8.40 -1.82 30.39
C GLY A 114 9.26 -0.82 31.19
N VAL A 115 8.90 0.47 31.17
CA VAL A 115 9.65 1.55 31.81
C VAL A 115 8.81 2.30 32.85
N SER A 116 9.45 3.11 33.69
CA SER A 116 8.70 4.01 34.58
C SER A 116 8.12 5.19 33.80
N HIS A 117 6.86 5.57 34.09
CA HIS A 117 6.24 6.78 33.53
C HIS A 117 7.01 8.06 33.87
N THR A 118 7.73 8.10 35.00
CA THR A 118 8.63 9.23 35.33
C THR A 118 9.89 9.26 34.47
N SER A 119 10.42 8.10 34.07
CA SER A 119 11.53 8.02 33.12
C SER A 119 11.09 8.45 31.73
N LEU A 120 9.91 7.99 31.29
CA LEU A 120 9.32 8.40 30.02
C LEU A 120 9.06 9.91 29.97
N GLY A 121 8.53 10.51 31.04
CA GLY A 121 8.34 11.96 31.11
C GLY A 121 9.63 12.77 30.95
N LYS A 122 10.75 12.29 31.51
CA LYS A 122 12.08 12.90 31.31
C LYS A 122 12.58 12.78 29.88
N VAL A 123 12.31 11.63 29.23
CA VAL A 123 12.64 11.43 27.81
C VAL A 123 11.85 12.42 26.95
N TRP A 124 10.53 12.51 27.14
CA TRP A 124 9.68 13.48 26.44
C TRP A 124 10.16 14.92 26.59
N GLN A 125 10.47 15.35 27.83
CA GLN A 125 10.97 16.70 28.08
C GLN A 125 12.31 16.97 27.37
N ARG A 126 13.25 16.02 27.41
CA ARG A 126 14.57 16.19 26.79
C ARG A 126 14.51 16.27 25.27
N TRP A 127 13.61 15.50 24.66
CA TRP A 127 13.46 15.41 23.22
C TRP A 127 12.45 16.42 22.65
N GLY A 128 11.68 17.11 23.50
CA GLY A 128 10.54 17.94 23.04
C GLY A 128 9.41 17.10 22.43
N ALA A 129 9.23 15.86 22.88
CA ALA A 129 8.22 14.94 22.36
C ALA A 129 6.93 14.98 23.20
N HIS A 130 5.76 15.03 22.54
CA HIS A 130 4.46 15.04 23.21
C HIS A 130 3.46 14.09 22.53
N PRO A 131 2.57 13.42 23.30
CA PRO A 131 1.37 12.77 22.77
C PRO A 131 0.46 13.76 22.04
N GLY A 132 -0.15 13.37 20.93
CA GLY A 132 -1.17 14.17 20.24
C GLY A 132 -0.61 15.15 19.20
N THR A 133 0.33 16.03 19.56
CA THR A 133 0.90 16.99 18.59
C THR A 133 2.29 17.50 19.05
N PRO A 134 3.35 17.40 18.22
CA PRO A 134 4.59 18.12 18.46
C PRO A 134 4.39 19.56 17.95
N GLU A 135 3.86 20.45 18.79
CA GLU A 135 4.04 21.88 18.58
C GLU A 135 5.44 22.25 19.07
N GLY A 136 6.44 22.14 18.19
CA GLY A 136 7.82 22.51 18.47
C GLY A 136 8.86 21.62 17.75
N PRO A 137 10.12 22.06 17.68
CA PRO A 137 11.21 21.25 17.14
C PRO A 137 11.50 20.06 18.06
N LEU A 138 11.55 18.84 17.50
CA LEU A 138 12.05 17.68 18.22
C LEU A 138 13.58 17.78 18.28
N HIS A 139 14.19 17.61 19.44
CA HIS A 139 15.64 17.72 19.57
C HIS A 139 16.28 16.34 19.74
N LEU A 140 17.15 15.95 18.79
CA LEU A 140 17.98 14.76 18.91
C LEU A 140 19.13 15.03 19.89
N PRO A 141 19.26 14.25 20.99
CA PRO A 141 20.36 14.41 21.94
C PRO A 141 21.68 13.90 21.32
N ALA A 142 22.34 14.77 20.56
CA ALA A 142 23.66 14.56 19.96
C ALA A 142 24.66 15.60 20.49
N ARG A 143 25.97 15.31 20.39
CA ARG A 143 27.01 16.34 20.55
C ARG A 143 26.92 17.29 19.37
N GLY A 144 26.49 18.53 19.64
CA GLY A 144 25.94 19.45 18.64
C GLY A 144 24.43 19.22 18.53
N PRO A 145 23.58 20.07 19.13
CA PRO A 145 22.13 19.84 19.12
C PRO A 145 21.61 19.86 17.68
N LEU A 146 20.90 18.79 17.30
CA LEU A 146 20.20 18.69 16.01
C LEU A 146 18.71 18.85 16.26
N SER A 147 18.17 20.00 15.86
CA SER A 147 16.74 20.28 15.89
C SER A 147 16.11 19.64 14.64
N CYS A 148 15.36 18.57 14.84
CA CYS A 148 14.59 17.93 13.81
C CYS A 148 13.18 18.50 13.76
N HIS A 149 12.99 19.56 12.98
CA HIS A 149 11.66 20.12 12.79
C HIS A 149 10.94 19.41 11.64
N ARG A 150 11.59 19.29 10.48
CA ARG A 150 11.03 18.66 9.28
C ARG A 150 12.12 17.85 8.56
N PRO A 151 12.65 16.80 9.21
CA PRO A 151 13.76 16.06 8.66
C PRO A 151 13.33 15.30 7.40
N GLU A 152 14.23 15.22 6.44
CA GLU A 152 14.17 14.24 5.35
C GLU A 152 15.30 13.22 5.50
N LEU A 153 14.94 11.94 5.46
CA LEU A 153 15.89 10.83 5.61
C LEU A 153 16.69 10.61 4.32
N LEU A 154 17.96 10.99 4.30
CA LEU A 154 18.79 10.94 3.09
C LEU A 154 19.61 9.66 2.95
N GLY A 155 20.01 9.05 4.06
CA GLY A 155 20.81 7.84 4.02
C GLY A 155 20.99 7.22 5.39
N VAL A 156 21.22 5.91 5.40
CA VAL A 156 21.51 5.14 6.61
C VAL A 156 22.57 4.09 6.32
N TRP A 157 23.41 3.80 7.30
CA TRP A 157 24.44 2.77 7.16
C TRP A 157 24.79 2.15 8.52
N ALA A 158 25.25 0.90 8.50
CA ALA A 158 25.69 0.17 9.68
C ALA A 158 26.82 -0.82 9.32
N ALA A 159 27.75 -1.03 10.24
CA ALA A 159 28.68 -2.17 10.23
C ALA A 159 28.78 -2.82 11.62
N GLY A 160 29.63 -3.84 11.71
CA GLY A 160 29.93 -4.56 12.94
C GLY A 160 30.45 -3.67 14.07
N GLN A 161 30.44 -4.20 15.28
CA GLN A 161 30.81 -3.53 16.54
C GLN A 161 29.98 -2.27 16.92
N GLY A 162 28.83 -2.06 16.27
CA GLY A 162 27.88 -0.99 16.64
C GLY A 162 28.17 0.35 15.98
N ALA A 163 29.10 0.41 15.02
CA ALA A 163 29.33 1.58 14.20
C ALA A 163 28.18 1.79 13.20
N ALA A 164 27.57 2.98 13.20
CA ALA A 164 26.44 3.25 12.33
C ALA A 164 26.29 4.75 12.05
N GLY A 165 25.46 5.12 11.09
CA GLY A 165 25.13 6.51 10.88
C GLY A 165 23.87 6.76 10.05
N LEU A 166 23.52 8.02 10.02
CA LEU A 166 22.27 8.57 9.51
C LEU A 166 22.55 9.93 8.89
N ALA A 167 22.13 10.14 7.65
CA ALA A 167 22.12 11.43 6.99
C ALA A 167 20.69 11.97 6.92
N VAL A 168 20.49 13.22 7.33
CA VAL A 168 19.20 13.92 7.25
C VAL A 168 19.36 15.31 6.66
N ALA A 169 18.40 15.78 5.89
CA ALA A 169 18.30 17.19 5.50
C ALA A 169 17.29 17.92 6.39
N GLU A 170 17.64 19.13 6.83
CA GLU A 170 16.73 20.08 7.48
C GLU A 170 16.56 21.34 6.61
N THR A 171 15.36 21.94 6.68
CA THR A 171 15.03 23.20 6.02
C THR A 171 14.52 24.22 7.04
N ASP A 172 15.05 25.44 6.97
CA ASP A 172 14.58 26.57 7.79
C ASP A 172 13.38 27.30 7.14
N ARG A 173 13.00 26.91 5.91
CA ARG A 173 11.89 27.56 5.18
C ARG A 173 10.54 26.94 5.53
N PRO A 174 9.49 27.76 5.73
CA PRO A 174 8.13 27.26 5.86
C PRO A 174 7.64 26.70 4.51
N GLU A 175 7.82 25.41 4.29
CA GLU A 175 7.21 24.70 3.17
C GLU A 175 5.72 24.42 3.46
N GLN A 176 4.88 24.44 2.42
CA GLN A 176 3.48 24.02 2.51
C GLN A 176 3.42 22.57 3.00
N LEU A 177 2.67 22.35 4.07
CA LEU A 177 2.42 21.00 4.58
C LEU A 177 1.54 20.24 3.59
N ASP A 178 1.85 18.97 3.35
CA ASP A 178 0.96 18.09 2.61
C ASP A 178 -0.42 18.07 3.29
N THR A 179 -1.47 18.31 2.49
CA THR A 179 -2.87 18.25 2.95
C THR A 179 -3.26 16.85 3.39
N VAL A 180 -2.58 15.82 2.87
CA VAL A 180 -2.77 14.42 3.22
C VAL A 180 -1.77 14.02 4.28
N GLN A 181 -2.23 13.70 5.49
CA GLN A 181 -1.39 13.23 6.58
C GLN A 181 -1.35 11.69 6.62
N ALA A 182 -0.21 11.09 7.02
CA ALA A 182 -0.18 9.64 7.27
C ALA A 182 -1.14 9.27 8.42
N GLY A 183 -1.86 8.16 8.28
CA GLY A 183 -2.74 7.66 9.34
C GLY A 183 -1.95 7.07 10.51
N GLY A 184 -2.52 7.08 11.72
CA GLY A 184 -1.88 6.48 12.90
C GLY A 184 -1.57 4.99 12.74
N GLU A 185 -2.40 4.25 12.00
CA GLU A 185 -2.17 2.84 11.72
C GLU A 185 -0.98 2.61 10.77
N GLU A 186 -0.83 3.44 9.73
CA GLU A 186 0.33 3.38 8.84
C GLU A 186 1.62 3.66 9.60
N ARG A 187 1.62 4.72 10.42
CA ARG A 187 2.75 5.10 11.27
C ARG A 187 3.17 3.95 12.19
N ARG A 188 2.22 3.30 12.87
CA ARG A 188 2.48 2.11 13.71
C ARG A 188 3.04 0.93 12.92
N ARG A 189 2.43 0.59 11.78
CA ARG A 189 2.89 -0.53 10.94
C ARG A 189 4.32 -0.32 10.46
N ARG A 190 4.65 0.90 9.99
CA ARG A 190 6.00 1.25 9.53
C ARG A 190 7.00 1.28 10.68
N TYR A 191 6.64 1.82 11.86
CA TYR A 191 7.47 1.73 13.06
C TYR A 191 7.83 0.28 13.41
N ALA A 192 6.82 -0.58 13.57
CA ALA A 192 7.03 -1.98 13.96
C ALA A 192 7.89 -2.75 12.96
N ALA A 193 7.66 -2.55 11.65
CA ALA A 193 8.42 -3.23 10.61
C ALA A 193 9.88 -2.73 10.54
N MET A 194 10.08 -1.41 10.62
CA MET A 194 11.37 -0.79 10.34
C MET A 194 12.35 -0.95 11.50
N THR A 195 11.92 -0.76 12.75
CA THR A 195 12.79 -0.92 13.92
C THR A 195 13.35 -2.34 13.99
N VAL A 196 12.52 -3.36 13.73
CA VAL A 196 12.96 -4.77 13.71
C VAL A 196 13.93 -5.04 12.56
N SER A 197 13.61 -4.56 11.36
CA SER A 197 14.39 -4.85 10.16
C SER A 197 15.76 -4.17 10.20
N LEU A 198 15.81 -2.91 10.64
CA LEU A 198 17.06 -2.17 10.81
C LEU A 198 17.93 -2.77 11.91
N ARG A 199 17.35 -3.17 13.07
CA ARG A 199 18.11 -3.89 14.11
C ARG A 199 18.74 -5.17 13.55
N ARG A 200 18.01 -5.94 12.72
CA ARG A 200 18.55 -7.13 12.06
C ARG A 200 19.67 -6.82 11.07
N ALA A 201 19.53 -5.78 10.25
CA ALA A 201 20.59 -5.35 9.34
C ALA A 201 21.84 -4.89 10.10
N GLN A 202 21.67 -4.12 11.18
CA GLN A 202 22.78 -3.72 12.04
C GLN A 202 23.50 -4.92 12.68
N MET A 203 22.76 -5.94 13.13
CA MET A 203 23.34 -7.15 13.72
C MET A 203 24.06 -8.05 12.70
N ARG A 204 23.67 -8.01 11.42
CA ARG A 204 24.26 -8.85 10.36
C ARG A 204 25.43 -8.20 9.63
N ALA A 205 25.63 -6.89 9.79
CA ALA A 205 26.71 -6.20 9.11
C ALA A 205 28.07 -6.63 9.69
N GLU A 206 29.00 -7.02 8.83
CA GLU A 206 30.34 -7.49 9.23
C GLU A 206 31.21 -6.37 9.84
N ASP A 207 32.24 -6.76 10.60
CA ASP A 207 33.25 -5.86 11.17
C ASP A 207 34.02 -5.14 10.05
N GLY A 208 33.96 -3.81 10.04
CA GLY A 208 34.64 -2.99 9.04
C GLY A 208 34.58 -1.51 9.35
N ALA A 209 35.50 -0.73 8.77
CA ALA A 209 35.51 0.72 8.93
C ALA A 209 34.26 1.34 8.29
N VAL A 210 33.30 1.77 9.13
CA VAL A 210 32.14 2.53 8.69
C VAL A 210 32.59 3.90 8.24
N ARG A 211 32.55 4.15 6.93
CA ARG A 211 32.62 5.49 6.38
C ARG A 211 31.19 5.98 6.09
N PRO A 212 30.79 7.20 6.50
CA PRO A 212 29.49 7.82 6.21
C PRO A 212 29.15 8.07 4.73
N GLY A 213 29.67 7.24 3.82
CA GLY A 213 29.71 7.47 2.37
C GLY A 213 31.06 8.02 1.91
N THR A 214 31.31 7.96 0.60
CA THR A 214 32.43 8.70 -0.01
C THR A 214 32.12 10.20 0.00
N PRO A 215 33.12 11.10 0.00
CA PRO A 215 32.89 12.53 -0.15
C PRO A 215 32.03 12.87 -1.37
N ALA A 216 32.13 12.08 -2.45
CA ALA A 216 31.28 12.20 -3.64
C ALA A 216 29.80 11.90 -3.35
N GLN A 217 29.50 10.85 -2.59
CA GLN A 217 28.12 10.52 -2.19
C GLN A 217 27.51 11.60 -1.30
N LEU A 218 28.27 12.11 -0.34
CA LEU A 218 27.81 13.20 0.53
C LEU A 218 27.62 14.51 -0.26
N ALA A 219 28.51 14.81 -1.20
CA ALA A 219 28.38 15.97 -2.08
C ALA A 219 27.16 15.84 -3.02
N GLU A 220 26.88 14.63 -3.50
CA GLU A 220 25.68 14.36 -4.30
C GLU A 220 24.40 14.59 -3.49
N LEU A 221 24.34 14.16 -2.24
CA LEU A 221 23.20 14.45 -1.36
C LEU A 221 23.02 15.97 -1.16
N VAL A 222 24.10 16.73 -0.95
CA VAL A 222 24.00 18.20 -0.86
C VAL A 222 23.47 18.81 -2.16
N ARG A 223 23.92 18.31 -3.32
CA ARG A 223 23.45 18.77 -4.63
C ARG A 223 21.97 18.45 -4.86
N MET A 224 21.50 17.31 -4.38
CA MET A 224 20.11 16.86 -4.51
C MET A 224 19.13 17.69 -3.67
N PHE A 225 19.59 18.34 -2.61
CA PHE A 225 18.76 19.12 -1.69
C PHE A 225 19.25 20.56 -1.55
N PRO A 226 19.17 21.38 -2.61
CA PRO A 226 19.69 22.74 -2.61
C PRO A 226 18.98 23.62 -1.58
N GLY A 227 19.75 24.39 -0.81
CA GLY A 227 19.22 25.30 0.21
C GLY A 227 18.88 24.64 1.55
N ARG A 228 19.25 23.38 1.74
CA ARG A 228 19.08 22.63 2.99
C ARG A 228 20.41 22.29 3.62
N THR A 229 20.43 22.20 4.95
CA THR A 229 21.62 21.75 5.69
C THR A 229 21.56 20.23 5.84
N VAL A 230 22.60 19.53 5.40
CA VAL A 230 22.70 18.08 5.54
C VAL A 230 23.43 17.75 6.83
N HIS A 231 22.76 17.04 7.73
CA HIS A 231 23.31 16.60 9.01
C HIS A 231 23.65 15.12 8.96
N VAL A 232 24.88 14.77 9.34
CA VAL A 232 25.35 13.38 9.46
C VAL A 232 25.53 13.04 10.94
N LEU A 233 24.72 12.11 11.44
CA LEU A 233 24.76 11.62 12.81
C LEU A 233 25.43 10.24 12.87
N LEU A 234 26.40 10.08 13.77
CA LEU A 234 27.24 8.87 13.85
C LEU A 234 27.18 8.20 15.23
N TRP A 235 27.22 6.86 15.24
CA TRP A 235 27.29 5.99 16.41
C TRP A 235 28.57 5.16 16.39
N GLY A 236 29.15 4.89 17.57
CA GLY A 236 30.37 4.09 17.69
C GLY A 236 31.62 4.82 17.19
N ASP A 237 32.72 4.10 17.07
CA ASP A 237 33.98 4.62 16.52
C ASP A 237 33.97 4.51 15.00
N THR A 238 33.33 5.48 14.34
CA THR A 238 33.28 5.56 12.87
C THR A 238 34.55 6.21 12.34
N ALA A 239 35.19 5.60 11.34
CA ALA A 239 36.38 6.16 10.70
C ALA A 239 36.11 7.58 10.16
N ASP A 240 37.02 8.51 10.44
CA ASP A 240 36.84 9.92 10.14
C ASP A 240 36.82 10.15 8.61
N VAL A 241 35.72 10.72 8.10
CA VAL A 241 35.65 11.20 6.71
C VAL A 241 36.00 12.68 6.76
N GLN A 242 37.28 12.98 6.63
CA GLN A 242 37.76 14.34 6.40
C GLN A 242 38.50 14.43 5.06
N PRO A 243 38.26 15.50 4.28
CA PRO A 243 37.33 16.60 4.54
C PRO A 243 35.87 16.26 4.17
N LEU A 244 34.90 16.75 4.97
CA LEU A 244 33.47 16.74 4.62
C LEU A 244 33.19 17.81 3.56
N PRO A 245 32.26 17.56 2.61
CA PRO A 245 31.89 18.57 1.61
C PRO A 245 31.18 19.77 2.26
N PRO A 246 31.27 20.97 1.66
CA PRO A 246 30.53 22.15 2.11
C PRO A 246 29.02 21.87 2.20
N GLY A 247 28.37 22.34 3.27
CA GLY A 247 26.94 22.11 3.51
C GLY A 247 26.60 20.85 4.32
N VAL A 248 27.60 20.05 4.71
CA VAL A 248 27.43 18.90 5.61
C VAL A 248 27.91 19.22 7.03
N VAL A 249 27.03 19.03 8.02
CA VAL A 249 27.33 19.19 9.45
C VAL A 249 27.37 17.83 10.13
N ARG A 250 28.41 17.58 10.92
CA ARG A 250 28.60 16.31 11.63
C ARG A 250 28.12 16.40 13.07
N HIS A 251 27.44 15.34 13.51
CA HIS A 251 26.98 15.14 14.88
C HIS A 251 27.39 13.75 15.40
N THR A 252 27.60 13.65 16.71
CA THR A 252 27.83 12.35 17.38
C THR A 252 26.64 11.99 18.25
N ALA A 253 26.07 10.81 18.05
CA ALA A 253 24.91 10.34 18.80
C ALA A 253 25.24 10.07 20.27
N SER A 254 24.31 10.42 21.17
CA SER A 254 24.35 10.00 22.57
C SER A 254 24.21 8.48 22.70
N ALA A 255 24.90 7.90 23.69
CA ALA A 255 24.78 6.49 24.07
C ALA A 255 23.37 6.08 24.55
N SER A 256 22.46 7.05 24.76
CA SER A 256 21.04 6.82 25.09
C SER A 256 20.15 6.54 23.88
N MET A 257 20.68 6.68 22.65
CA MET A 257 19.94 6.49 21.40
C MET A 257 20.40 5.25 20.66
N GLY A 258 19.49 4.32 20.37
CA GLY A 258 19.74 3.25 19.42
C GLY A 258 19.61 3.74 17.99
N TRP A 259 20.57 3.38 17.12
CA TRP A 259 20.56 3.78 15.71
C TRP A 259 19.25 3.47 14.98
N ALA A 260 18.78 2.22 15.04
CA ALA A 260 17.54 1.80 14.37
C ALA A 260 16.30 2.56 14.88
N ALA A 261 16.26 2.87 16.17
CA ALA A 261 15.17 3.62 16.76
C ALA A 261 15.25 5.11 16.37
N THR A 262 16.44 5.70 16.27
CA THR A 262 16.62 7.08 15.77
C THR A 262 16.24 7.22 14.30
N VAL A 263 16.59 6.26 13.44
CA VAL A 263 16.09 6.22 12.06
C VAL A 263 14.57 6.17 12.06
N SER A 264 13.97 5.40 12.99
CA SER A 264 12.52 5.33 13.14
C SER A 264 11.91 6.67 13.56
N VAL A 265 12.53 7.42 14.48
CA VAL A 265 12.09 8.78 14.84
C VAL A 265 12.04 9.70 13.63
N VAL A 266 13.14 9.76 12.87
CA VAL A 266 13.24 10.62 11.68
C VAL A 266 12.20 10.24 10.63
N ALA A 267 12.04 8.95 10.35
CA ALA A 267 11.04 8.47 9.42
C ALA A 267 9.61 8.80 9.85
N GLN A 268 9.30 8.76 11.15
CA GLN A 268 7.97 9.13 11.66
C GLN A 268 7.70 10.63 11.51
N LEU A 269 8.73 11.47 11.70
CA LEU A 269 8.63 12.90 11.46
C LEU A 269 8.46 13.21 9.96
N GLU A 270 9.30 12.62 9.10
CA GLU A 270 9.17 12.80 7.65
C GLU A 270 7.81 12.32 7.14
N LEU A 271 7.34 11.16 7.60
CA LEU A 271 6.03 10.61 7.23
C LEU A 271 4.85 11.47 7.74
N ARG A 272 5.07 12.29 8.76
CA ARG A 272 4.09 13.25 9.25
C ARG A 272 4.07 14.51 8.39
N TYR A 273 5.23 15.08 8.12
CA TYR A 273 5.32 16.38 7.43
C TYR A 273 5.28 16.28 5.91
N GLN A 274 5.80 15.19 5.35
CA GLN A 274 5.95 14.92 3.91
C GLN A 274 5.67 13.44 3.56
N PRO A 275 4.47 12.92 3.87
CA PRO A 275 4.13 11.50 3.70
C PRO A 275 4.36 10.95 2.30
N HIS A 276 4.18 11.76 1.25
CA HIS A 276 4.35 11.32 -0.13
C HIS A 276 5.81 10.96 -0.42
N ARG A 277 6.75 11.83 -0.06
CA ARG A 277 8.19 11.61 -0.21
C ARG A 277 8.71 10.54 0.75
N ALA A 278 8.22 10.55 1.99
CA ALA A 278 8.61 9.58 3.00
C ALA A 278 8.28 8.15 2.58
N ARG A 279 7.09 7.89 2.02
CA ARG A 279 6.66 6.52 1.64
C ARG A 279 7.62 5.86 0.66
N ALA A 280 7.97 6.54 -0.43
CA ALA A 280 8.86 6.00 -1.46
C ALA A 280 10.26 5.70 -0.88
N ALA A 281 10.81 6.64 -0.12
CA ALA A 281 12.11 6.46 0.51
C ALA A 281 12.11 5.33 1.55
N LEU A 282 11.06 5.23 2.38
CA LEU A 282 10.95 4.18 3.38
C LEU A 282 10.69 2.80 2.76
N ASP A 283 10.01 2.72 1.62
CA ASP A 283 9.81 1.47 0.89
C ASP A 283 11.13 1.00 0.26
N SER A 284 11.90 1.92 -0.34
CA SER A 284 13.27 1.64 -0.83
C SER A 284 14.21 1.21 0.30
N LEU A 285 14.13 1.86 1.47
CA LEU A 285 14.92 1.48 2.64
C LEU A 285 14.54 0.10 3.16
N ALA A 286 13.24 -0.21 3.23
CA ALA A 286 12.75 -1.52 3.63
C ALA A 286 13.26 -2.60 2.67
N GLU A 287 13.28 -2.32 1.37
CA GLU A 287 13.80 -3.22 0.36
C GLU A 287 15.31 -3.46 0.52
N ALA A 288 16.10 -2.39 0.64
CA ALA A 288 17.54 -2.51 0.86
C ALA A 288 17.85 -3.33 2.14
N THR A 289 17.06 -3.13 3.19
CA THR A 289 17.19 -3.89 4.45
C THR A 289 16.86 -5.38 4.23
N ARG A 290 15.82 -5.68 3.44
CA ARG A 290 15.42 -7.06 3.10
C ARG A 290 16.48 -7.77 2.27
N VAL A 291 17.00 -7.12 1.23
CA VAL A 291 18.08 -7.65 0.37
C VAL A 291 19.33 -7.93 1.21
N HIS A 292 19.76 -6.95 2.00
CA HIS A 292 20.94 -7.11 2.87
C HIS A 292 20.77 -8.23 3.90
N THR A 293 19.57 -8.39 4.46
CA THR A 293 19.31 -9.49 5.39
C THR A 293 19.11 -10.84 4.70
N GLY A 294 18.84 -10.91 3.39
CA GLY A 294 18.68 -12.15 2.64
C GLY A 294 19.95 -12.70 2.00
N ALA A 295 20.93 -11.84 1.71
CA ALA A 295 22.20 -12.20 1.08
C ALA A 295 23.24 -12.72 2.10
N PRO A 296 24.26 -13.50 1.66
CA PRO A 296 25.45 -13.75 2.46
C PRO A 296 26.11 -12.43 2.86
N ALA A 297 26.47 -12.25 4.13
CA ALA A 297 27.02 -11.00 4.64
C ALA A 297 28.43 -10.78 4.10
N THR A 298 28.58 -10.08 2.98
CA THR A 298 29.89 -9.77 2.38
C THR A 298 30.24 -8.29 2.40
N GLU A 299 29.32 -7.40 2.80
CA GLU A 299 29.52 -5.94 2.79
C GLU A 299 28.76 -5.23 3.94
N PRO A 300 29.19 -4.05 4.40
CA PRO A 300 28.44 -3.20 5.34
C PRO A 300 27.06 -2.78 4.80
N PHE A 301 26.06 -2.66 5.67
CA PHE A 301 24.74 -2.16 5.26
C PHE A 301 24.81 -0.69 4.90
N ARG A 302 24.30 -0.33 3.70
CA ARG A 302 24.20 1.05 3.23
C ARG A 302 22.92 1.25 2.42
N TRP A 303 22.29 2.39 2.63
CA TRP A 303 21.18 2.86 1.83
C TRP A 303 21.28 4.38 1.69
N PHE A 304 21.10 4.89 0.48
CA PHE A 304 21.02 6.31 0.17
C PHE A 304 19.76 6.57 -0.64
N ARG A 305 19.07 7.67 -0.36
CA ARG A 305 17.91 8.11 -1.12
C ARG A 305 18.33 8.42 -2.56
N SER A 306 17.65 7.82 -3.54
CA SER A 306 17.88 8.11 -4.96
C SER A 306 17.27 9.45 -5.37
N GLY A 307 17.88 10.14 -6.34
CA GLY A 307 17.38 11.41 -6.88
C GLY A 307 15.99 11.32 -7.50
N SER A 308 15.60 10.16 -8.05
CA SER A 308 14.25 9.95 -8.59
C SER A 308 13.16 9.83 -7.51
N ALA A 309 13.53 9.52 -6.26
CA ALA A 309 12.58 9.43 -5.15
C ALA A 309 12.15 10.81 -4.60
N ALA A 310 12.93 11.86 -4.86
CA ALA A 310 12.58 13.24 -4.48
C ALA A 310 11.39 13.80 -5.30
N GLU A 311 11.14 13.21 -6.48
CA GLU A 311 10.01 13.50 -7.37
C GLU A 311 9.12 12.27 -7.65
N ALA A 312 9.22 11.21 -6.82
CA ALA A 312 8.35 10.06 -6.98
C ALA A 312 6.89 10.51 -6.75
N PRO A 313 6.00 10.42 -7.76
CA PRO A 313 4.59 10.64 -7.52
C PRO A 313 4.12 9.62 -6.49
N PRO A 314 3.21 10.01 -5.58
CA PRO A 314 2.95 9.25 -4.38
C PRO A 314 2.53 7.80 -4.66
N ALA A 315 3.40 6.87 -4.30
CA ALA A 315 3.04 5.46 -4.20
C ALA A 315 1.97 5.31 -3.10
N ARG A 316 0.83 4.72 -3.50
CA ARG A 316 -0.48 4.61 -2.82
C ARG A 316 -1.49 5.75 -3.04
N ALA A 317 -1.55 6.29 -4.24
CA ALA A 317 -2.75 6.99 -4.73
C ALA A 317 -3.90 6.03 -5.17
N THR A 318 -3.65 4.73 -5.35
CA THR A 318 -4.59 3.85 -6.07
C THR A 318 -5.95 3.63 -5.42
N HIS A 319 -6.08 3.83 -4.11
CA HIS A 319 -7.36 3.64 -3.40
C HIS A 319 -7.89 4.87 -2.67
N ARG A 320 -7.09 5.93 -2.50
CA ARG A 320 -7.49 7.15 -1.76
C ARG A 320 -7.44 8.43 -2.60
N ALA A 321 -6.80 8.44 -3.77
CA ALA A 321 -6.74 9.65 -4.59
C ALA A 321 -8.03 9.90 -5.38
N PHE A 322 -8.93 8.92 -5.45
CA PHE A 322 -10.28 9.08 -6.03
C PHE A 322 -11.30 9.70 -5.05
N ASP A 323 -10.85 10.14 -3.86
CA ASP A 323 -11.70 10.64 -2.77
C ASP A 323 -12.18 12.09 -3.02
N GLN A 324 -12.83 12.36 -4.16
CA GLN A 324 -13.73 13.53 -4.26
C GLN A 324 -15.02 13.27 -3.45
N PHE A 325 -15.37 11.99 -3.28
CA PHE A 325 -16.44 11.51 -2.39
C PHE A 325 -15.82 10.67 -1.27
N THR A 326 -15.71 11.20 -0.05
CA THR A 326 -15.28 10.43 1.12
C THR A 326 -16.37 9.41 1.51
N LEU A 327 -16.51 8.32 0.74
CA LEU A 327 -17.43 7.22 1.03
C LEU A 327 -16.79 6.30 2.06
N GLY A 328 -17.11 6.57 3.34
CA GLY A 328 -16.46 5.93 4.48
C GLY A 328 -17.00 4.56 4.85
N SER A 329 -18.21 4.17 4.40
CA SER A 329 -18.84 2.93 4.86
C SER A 329 -19.12 1.92 3.74
N PHE A 330 -18.84 0.65 4.01
CA PHE A 330 -19.22 -0.49 3.15
C PHE A 330 -20.72 -0.45 2.78
N ASN A 331 -21.57 -0.01 3.72
CA ASN A 331 -23.02 0.08 3.51
C ASN A 331 -23.41 1.15 2.49
N GLU A 332 -22.69 2.28 2.40
CA GLU A 332 -22.95 3.29 1.36
C GLU A 332 -22.65 2.72 -0.03
N LYS A 333 -21.52 2.01 -0.16
CA LYS A 333 -21.13 1.33 -1.40
C LYS A 333 -22.14 0.26 -1.81
N LEU A 334 -22.67 -0.49 -0.85
CA LEU A 334 -23.72 -1.49 -1.09
C LEU A 334 -25.03 -0.85 -1.60
N VAL A 335 -25.42 0.31 -1.07
CA VAL A 335 -26.59 1.06 -1.55
C VAL A 335 -26.37 1.61 -2.96
N ILE A 336 -25.21 2.18 -3.25
CA ILE A 336 -24.84 2.66 -4.58
C ILE A 336 -24.91 1.52 -5.60
N GLU A 337 -24.29 0.38 -5.27
CA GLU A 337 -24.27 -0.80 -6.13
C GLU A 337 -25.68 -1.34 -6.41
N ALA A 338 -26.54 -1.42 -5.39
CA ALA A 338 -27.91 -1.88 -5.56
C ALA A 338 -28.73 -0.98 -6.49
N ILE A 339 -28.58 0.35 -6.35
CA ILE A 339 -29.24 1.33 -7.22
C ILE A 339 -28.68 1.25 -8.64
N ARG A 340 -27.36 1.14 -8.80
CA ARG A 340 -26.69 1.04 -10.10
C ARG A 340 -27.23 -0.12 -10.92
N VAL A 341 -27.15 -1.33 -10.38
CA VAL A 341 -27.59 -2.58 -11.04
C VAL A 341 -29.09 -2.58 -11.37
N SER A 342 -29.90 -1.82 -10.61
CA SER A 342 -31.35 -1.76 -10.81
C SER A 342 -31.82 -0.51 -11.59
N GLY A 343 -30.91 0.41 -11.89
CA GLY A 343 -31.18 1.74 -12.45
C GLY A 343 -31.85 2.73 -11.48
N ALA A 344 -32.97 2.34 -10.85
CA ALA A 344 -33.64 3.13 -9.82
C ALA A 344 -34.37 2.26 -8.80
N LEU A 345 -34.30 2.62 -7.52
CA LEU A 345 -34.93 1.89 -6.42
C LEU A 345 -35.53 2.83 -5.36
N SER A 346 -36.67 2.46 -4.80
CA SER A 346 -37.18 3.07 -3.57
C SER A 346 -36.38 2.63 -2.34
N ARG A 347 -36.46 3.40 -1.25
CA ARG A 347 -35.76 3.06 0.02
C ARG A 347 -36.14 1.69 0.59
N VAL A 348 -37.35 1.22 0.32
CA VAL A 348 -37.81 -0.12 0.76
C VAL A 348 -37.11 -1.20 -0.06
N GLU A 349 -37.10 -1.06 -1.38
CA GLU A 349 -36.43 -2.03 -2.26
C GLU A 349 -34.91 -2.05 -2.03
N ILE A 350 -34.30 -0.90 -1.70
CA ILE A 350 -32.90 -0.85 -1.28
C ILE A 350 -32.71 -1.67 0.01
N ALA A 351 -33.56 -1.51 1.02
CA ALA A 351 -33.45 -2.29 2.25
C ALA A 351 -33.61 -3.80 2.00
N GLU A 352 -34.59 -4.19 1.16
CA GLU A 352 -34.83 -5.59 0.78
C GLU A 352 -33.64 -6.21 0.04
N ARG A 353 -33.05 -5.49 -0.93
CA ARG A 353 -31.91 -5.99 -1.73
C ARG A 353 -30.59 -6.01 -0.98
N THR A 354 -30.37 -5.04 -0.09
CA THR A 354 -29.09 -4.89 0.63
C THR A 354 -29.08 -5.58 1.99
N GLY A 355 -30.24 -5.98 2.53
CA GLY A 355 -30.38 -6.52 3.88
C GLY A 355 -30.15 -5.47 5.00
N LEU A 356 -30.03 -4.19 4.65
CA LEU A 356 -29.85 -3.11 5.62
C LEU A 356 -31.16 -2.72 6.30
N THR A 357 -31.07 -2.20 7.52
CA THR A 357 -32.26 -1.71 8.23
C THR A 357 -32.85 -0.48 7.53
N PRO A 358 -34.18 -0.28 7.55
CA PRO A 358 -34.81 0.90 6.97
C PRO A 358 -34.26 2.24 7.48
N GLN A 359 -33.83 2.29 8.75
CA GLN A 359 -33.17 3.46 9.34
C GLN A 359 -31.80 3.71 8.73
N ALA A 360 -30.99 2.66 8.52
CA ALA A 360 -29.68 2.77 7.89
C ALA A 360 -29.81 3.26 6.44
N VAL A 361 -30.72 2.66 5.66
CA VAL A 361 -30.99 3.08 4.28
C VAL A 361 -31.47 4.54 4.22
N SER A 362 -32.35 4.95 5.12
CA SER A 362 -32.83 6.34 5.18
C SER A 362 -31.70 7.33 5.47
N ARG A 363 -30.78 6.99 6.38
CA ARG A 363 -29.60 7.81 6.70
C ARG A 363 -28.63 7.90 5.52
N ILE A 364 -28.31 6.76 4.90
CA ILE A 364 -27.38 6.65 3.78
C ILE A 364 -27.90 7.39 2.55
N THR A 365 -29.13 7.11 2.13
CA THR A 365 -29.73 7.75 0.94
C THR A 365 -29.88 9.26 1.12
N ARG A 366 -30.17 9.74 2.33
CA ARG A 366 -30.17 11.17 2.63
C ARG A 366 -28.79 11.79 2.42
N ASN A 367 -27.73 11.16 2.94
CA ASN A 367 -26.36 11.63 2.75
C ASN A 367 -26.01 11.71 1.26
N LEU A 368 -26.29 10.64 0.51
CA LEU A 368 -25.99 10.56 -0.93
C LEU A 368 -26.79 11.56 -1.79
N LEU A 369 -28.01 11.92 -1.37
CA LEU A 369 -28.79 13.01 -1.98
C LEU A 369 -28.16 14.37 -1.66
N THR A 370 -27.76 14.60 -0.40
CA THR A 370 -27.10 15.85 0.03
C THR A 370 -25.76 16.05 -0.70
N THR A 371 -24.98 14.99 -0.91
CA THR A 371 -23.71 15.06 -1.66
C THR A 371 -23.90 15.08 -3.17
N GLY A 372 -25.14 15.01 -3.66
CA GLY A 372 -25.44 15.06 -5.09
C GLY A 372 -25.08 13.81 -5.89
N LEU A 373 -24.82 12.67 -5.24
CA LEU A 373 -24.59 11.38 -5.93
C LEU A 373 -25.89 10.72 -6.38
N LEU A 374 -26.97 10.94 -5.63
CA LEU A 374 -28.31 10.47 -5.97
C LEU A 374 -29.23 11.63 -6.38
N ALA A 375 -30.25 11.29 -7.16
CA ALA A 375 -31.41 12.14 -7.43
C ALA A 375 -32.70 11.32 -7.27
N GLU A 376 -33.79 12.03 -7.00
CA GLU A 376 -35.14 11.46 -7.04
C GLU A 376 -35.57 11.26 -8.51
N ASP A 377 -36.15 10.09 -8.82
CA ASP A 377 -36.62 9.73 -10.16
C ASP A 377 -38.13 10.02 -10.30
N GLU A 378 -38.45 11.28 -10.60
CA GLU A 378 -39.83 11.76 -10.72
C GLU A 378 -40.62 11.08 -11.86
N ARG A 379 -39.92 10.52 -12.86
CA ARG A 379 -40.55 9.91 -14.05
C ARG A 379 -41.29 8.60 -13.75
N ARG A 380 -40.95 7.92 -12.65
CA ARG A 380 -41.57 6.65 -12.22
C ARG A 380 -42.66 6.82 -11.15
N MET A 381 -43.08 8.05 -10.85
CA MET A 381 -44.11 8.35 -9.85
C MET A 381 -45.53 7.87 -10.23
N ALA A 382 -45.73 7.35 -11.45
CA ALA A 382 -47.04 7.08 -12.05
C ALA A 382 -47.68 5.71 -11.72
N SER A 383 -47.57 5.19 -10.49
CA SER A 383 -48.36 4.02 -10.06
C SER A 383 -49.27 4.32 -8.87
N ARG A 384 -50.53 3.87 -8.94
CA ARG A 384 -51.57 4.09 -7.92
C ARG A 384 -51.17 3.44 -6.59
N GLY A 385 -50.84 4.27 -5.59
CA GLY A 385 -50.48 3.86 -4.23
C GLY A 385 -49.68 4.96 -3.51
N LYS A 386 -49.34 4.75 -2.24
CA LYS A 386 -48.55 5.70 -1.43
C LYS A 386 -47.24 6.05 -2.19
N PRO A 387 -46.94 7.33 -2.48
CA PRO A 387 -45.85 7.69 -3.39
C PRO A 387 -44.52 7.12 -2.92
N ARG A 388 -43.94 6.18 -3.68
CA ARG A 388 -42.58 5.71 -3.48
C ARG A 388 -41.71 6.53 -4.41
N VAL A 389 -40.94 7.47 -3.88
CA VAL A 389 -40.00 8.24 -4.69
C VAL A 389 -38.78 7.36 -4.94
N PRO A 390 -38.56 6.85 -6.18
CA PRO A 390 -37.40 6.04 -6.48
C PRO A 390 -36.16 6.94 -6.51
N LEU A 391 -35.01 6.37 -6.15
CA LEU A 391 -33.72 7.02 -6.17
C LEU A 391 -32.90 6.43 -7.31
N ARG A 392 -32.18 7.29 -8.03
CA ARG A 392 -31.27 6.91 -9.11
C ARG A 392 -29.92 7.59 -8.92
N LEU A 393 -28.88 7.04 -9.54
CA LEU A 393 -27.59 7.72 -9.64
C LEU A 393 -27.72 8.95 -10.55
N ARG A 394 -26.99 9.99 -10.20
CA ARG A 394 -26.79 11.16 -11.05
C ARG A 394 -25.65 10.87 -12.03
N PRO A 395 -25.91 10.79 -13.35
CA PRO A 395 -24.85 10.49 -14.31
C PRO A 395 -23.71 11.52 -14.24
N ASP A 396 -24.08 12.79 -14.04
CA ASP A 396 -23.17 13.94 -13.97
C ASP A 396 -22.39 14.09 -12.66
N ALA A 397 -22.67 13.25 -11.65
CA ALA A 397 -22.03 13.37 -10.33
C ALA A 397 -20.57 12.91 -10.31
N ALA A 398 -20.14 12.12 -11.28
CA ALA A 398 -18.74 11.73 -11.46
C ALA A 398 -18.49 11.37 -12.92
N CYS A 399 -17.27 11.58 -13.39
CA CYS A 399 -16.80 11.00 -14.65
C CYS A 399 -15.38 10.44 -14.50
N ALA A 400 -14.98 9.61 -15.45
CA ALA A 400 -13.64 9.02 -15.52
C ALA A 400 -13.19 8.92 -16.98
N ILE A 401 -11.88 9.08 -17.20
CA ILE A 401 -11.26 8.77 -18.48
C ILE A 401 -10.78 7.33 -18.45
N GLY A 402 -11.06 6.59 -19.52
CA GLY A 402 -10.58 5.24 -19.75
C GLY A 402 -9.68 5.22 -20.96
N LEU A 403 -8.47 4.73 -20.79
CA LEU A 403 -7.46 4.61 -21.82
C LEU A 403 -7.17 3.14 -22.05
N HIS A 404 -7.13 2.71 -23.31
CA HIS A 404 -6.56 1.44 -23.71
C HIS A 404 -5.36 1.70 -24.61
N VAL A 405 -4.19 1.26 -24.15
CA VAL A 405 -2.91 1.35 -24.87
C VAL A 405 -2.65 -0.01 -25.52
N ASP A 406 -2.97 -0.12 -26.80
CA ASP A 406 -2.75 -1.31 -27.62
C ASP A 406 -1.62 -1.05 -28.64
N PRO A 407 -0.88 -2.07 -29.11
CA PRO A 407 0.21 -1.90 -30.07
C PRO A 407 -0.18 -1.23 -31.40
N GLU A 408 -1.47 -1.22 -31.78
CA GLU A 408 -1.95 -0.65 -33.05
C GLU A 408 -2.77 0.62 -32.86
N VAL A 409 -3.44 0.74 -31.71
CA VAL A 409 -4.42 1.81 -31.49
C VAL A 409 -4.46 2.23 -30.03
N ILE A 410 -4.45 3.53 -29.80
CA ILE A 410 -4.83 4.09 -28.50
C ILE A 410 -6.31 4.43 -28.55
N THR A 411 -7.10 3.87 -27.64
CA THR A 411 -8.52 4.22 -27.49
C THR A 411 -8.72 4.97 -26.18
N LEU A 412 -9.29 6.17 -26.25
CA LEU A 412 -9.70 6.95 -25.09
C LEU A 412 -11.23 7.07 -25.07
N VAL A 413 -11.82 6.84 -23.91
CA VAL A 413 -13.23 7.11 -23.64
C VAL A 413 -13.36 7.99 -22.40
N LEU A 414 -14.36 8.87 -22.39
CA LEU A 414 -14.80 9.55 -21.19
C LEU A 414 -16.19 9.03 -20.85
N VAL A 415 -16.34 8.47 -19.66
CA VAL A 415 -17.61 7.88 -19.19
C VAL A 415 -18.11 8.61 -17.95
N ASP A 416 -19.43 8.71 -17.84
CA ASP A 416 -20.09 9.26 -16.66
C ASP A 416 -20.35 8.19 -15.59
N LEU A 417 -20.91 8.54 -14.42
CA LEU A 417 -21.11 7.61 -13.31
C LEU A 417 -22.09 6.45 -13.60
N CYS A 418 -22.99 6.66 -14.57
CA CYS A 418 -23.88 5.60 -15.07
C CYS A 418 -23.23 4.82 -16.23
N GLY A 419 -21.99 5.16 -16.57
CA GLY A 419 -21.15 4.63 -17.63
C GLY A 419 -21.61 4.91 -19.04
N ASN A 420 -22.37 5.99 -19.24
CA ASN A 420 -22.61 6.47 -20.59
C ASN A 420 -21.29 7.04 -21.15
N VAL A 421 -20.89 6.59 -22.34
CA VAL A 421 -19.76 7.17 -23.06
C VAL A 421 -20.14 8.56 -23.56
N ARG A 422 -19.45 9.58 -23.08
CA ARG A 422 -19.67 11.00 -23.39
C ARG A 422 -18.77 11.50 -24.50
N ASP A 423 -17.57 10.96 -24.58
CA ASP A 423 -16.65 11.16 -25.70
C ASP A 423 -15.85 9.89 -25.96
N ARG A 424 -15.50 9.63 -27.22
CA ARG A 424 -14.68 8.50 -27.66
C ARG A 424 -13.71 8.98 -28.72
N ARG A 425 -12.43 8.68 -28.54
CA ARG A 425 -11.35 9.03 -29.46
C ARG A 425 -10.45 7.84 -29.70
N GLN A 426 -9.92 7.75 -30.91
CA GLN A 426 -8.96 6.72 -31.29
C GLN A 426 -7.80 7.36 -32.04
N LEU A 427 -6.62 6.82 -31.80
CA LEU A 427 -5.38 7.19 -32.48
C LEU A 427 -4.69 5.91 -32.97
N ALA A 428 -4.60 5.75 -34.28
CA ALA A 428 -3.79 4.70 -34.88
C ALA A 428 -2.30 4.99 -34.64
N LEU A 429 -1.54 3.97 -34.25
CA LEU A 429 -0.12 4.09 -33.96
C LEU A 429 0.72 3.66 -35.17
N PRO A 430 1.66 4.49 -35.65
CA PRO A 430 2.71 4.01 -36.54
C PRO A 430 3.62 3.02 -35.79
N ARG A 431 4.20 2.04 -36.48
CA ARG A 431 5.15 1.11 -35.88
C ARG A 431 6.58 1.37 -36.43
N PRO A 432 7.59 1.55 -35.57
CA PRO A 432 7.52 1.65 -34.10
C PRO A 432 6.97 3.02 -33.63
N SER A 433 6.43 3.07 -32.40
CA SER A 433 5.99 4.31 -31.73
C SER A 433 6.69 4.46 -30.38
N ALA A 434 7.40 5.58 -30.19
CA ALA A 434 8.09 5.87 -28.95
C ALA A 434 7.11 6.10 -27.77
N PRO A 435 7.37 5.54 -26.58
CA PRO A 435 6.48 5.66 -25.43
C PRO A 435 6.18 7.12 -25.02
N GLU A 436 7.17 8.00 -25.04
CA GLU A 436 7.04 9.42 -24.69
C GLU A 436 6.12 10.16 -25.67
N TRP A 437 6.24 9.84 -26.96
CA TRP A 437 5.37 10.41 -27.99
C TRP A 437 3.92 9.95 -27.78
N CYS A 438 3.71 8.67 -27.49
CA CYS A 438 2.38 8.14 -27.19
C CYS A 438 1.76 8.84 -25.97
N VAL A 439 2.51 9.02 -24.88
CA VAL A 439 2.03 9.74 -23.68
C VAL A 439 1.63 11.18 -24.01
N ALA A 440 2.44 11.92 -24.79
CA ALA A 440 2.10 13.28 -25.20
C ALA A 440 0.80 13.32 -26.05
N ARG A 441 0.62 12.38 -26.98
CA ARG A 441 -0.60 12.27 -27.79
C ARG A 441 -1.82 11.90 -26.94
N ILE A 442 -1.66 11.06 -25.93
CA ILE A 442 -2.72 10.77 -24.95
C ILE A 442 -3.11 12.05 -24.20
N GLY A 443 -2.14 12.87 -23.80
CA GLY A 443 -2.38 14.19 -23.21
C GLY A 443 -3.26 15.08 -24.08
N ASP A 444 -2.93 15.17 -25.38
CA ASP A 444 -3.71 15.93 -26.35
C ASP A 444 -5.15 15.39 -26.52
N MET A 445 -5.31 14.07 -26.60
CA MET A 445 -6.63 13.42 -26.70
C MET A 445 -7.47 13.67 -25.44
N ALA A 446 -6.87 13.60 -24.25
CA ALA A 446 -7.54 13.81 -22.98
C ALA A 446 -7.99 15.27 -22.80
N ARG A 447 -7.12 16.25 -23.12
CA ARG A 447 -7.47 17.68 -23.11
C ARG A 447 -8.67 17.96 -24.01
N ALA A 448 -8.64 17.45 -25.25
CA ALA A 448 -9.75 17.64 -26.19
C ALA A 448 -11.05 16.97 -25.73
N ALA A 449 -10.96 15.80 -25.08
CA ALA A 449 -12.13 15.12 -24.52
C ALA A 449 -12.74 15.89 -23.33
N VAL A 450 -11.90 16.41 -22.44
CA VAL A 450 -12.30 17.27 -21.31
C VAL A 450 -12.99 18.55 -21.79
N GLU A 451 -12.42 19.22 -22.79
CA GLU A 451 -13.04 20.41 -23.41
C GLU A 451 -14.41 20.11 -24.00
N THR A 452 -14.58 18.95 -24.64
CA THR A 452 -15.84 18.53 -25.28
C THR A 452 -16.98 18.35 -24.28
N VAL A 453 -16.68 17.83 -23.08
CA VAL A 453 -17.71 17.53 -22.06
C VAL A 453 -17.99 18.69 -21.09
N GLY A 454 -17.16 19.73 -21.11
CA GLY A 454 -17.37 20.97 -20.37
C GLY A 454 -17.51 20.75 -18.86
N ALA A 455 -18.62 21.24 -18.28
CA ALA A 455 -18.87 21.21 -16.84
C ALA A 455 -18.81 19.81 -16.19
N LEU A 456 -19.01 18.73 -16.97
CA LEU A 456 -18.87 17.37 -16.44
C LEU A 456 -17.44 17.08 -15.95
N ALA A 457 -16.43 17.71 -16.57
CA ALA A 457 -15.03 17.51 -16.23
C ALA A 457 -14.66 18.02 -14.82
N GLU A 458 -15.48 18.89 -14.20
CA GLU A 458 -15.30 19.31 -12.81
C GLU A 458 -15.42 18.13 -11.82
N ASN A 459 -16.15 17.08 -12.22
CA ASN A 459 -16.33 15.84 -11.45
C ASN A 459 -15.47 14.69 -11.98
N LEU A 460 -14.35 14.99 -12.66
CA LEU A 460 -13.42 13.99 -13.16
C LEU A 460 -12.63 13.38 -12.01
N LEU A 461 -12.88 12.09 -11.74
CA LEU A 461 -12.24 11.39 -10.63
C LEU A 461 -10.80 10.96 -10.94
N GLY A 462 -10.50 10.70 -12.20
CA GLY A 462 -9.17 10.28 -12.65
C GLY A 462 -9.20 9.46 -13.93
N VAL A 463 -8.10 8.74 -14.16
CA VAL A 463 -7.82 8.03 -15.41
C VAL A 463 -7.56 6.57 -15.11
N GLY A 464 -8.31 5.69 -15.75
CA GLY A 464 -7.98 4.26 -15.83
C GLY A 464 -7.21 3.96 -17.11
N VAL A 465 -6.18 3.14 -17.01
CA VAL A 465 -5.32 2.72 -18.11
C VAL A 465 -5.32 1.21 -18.18
N ALA A 466 -5.83 0.68 -19.28
CA ALA A 466 -5.71 -0.70 -19.73
C ALA A 466 -4.49 -0.83 -20.64
N ALA A 467 -3.61 -1.78 -20.34
CA ALA A 467 -2.47 -2.12 -21.20
C ALA A 467 -2.25 -3.65 -21.20
N PRO A 468 -1.65 -4.21 -22.26
CA PRO A 468 -1.27 -5.60 -22.26
C PRO A 468 -0.17 -5.87 -21.23
N GLY A 469 -0.14 -7.11 -20.71
CA GLY A 469 0.89 -7.56 -19.78
C GLY A 469 2.20 -7.98 -20.45
N PRO A 470 3.26 -8.22 -19.66
CA PRO A 470 3.27 -8.19 -18.19
C PRO A 470 3.40 -6.77 -17.60
N LEU A 471 2.71 -6.54 -16.48
CA LEU A 471 2.71 -5.28 -15.73
C LEU A 471 3.33 -5.47 -14.35
N ASP A 472 4.15 -4.53 -13.88
CA ASP A 472 4.34 -4.32 -12.45
C ASP A 472 3.30 -3.28 -11.99
N VAL A 473 2.15 -3.77 -11.52
CA VAL A 473 1.06 -2.93 -11.04
C VAL A 473 1.41 -2.15 -9.76
N ASN A 474 2.41 -2.57 -9.00
CA ASN A 474 2.83 -1.87 -7.78
C ASN A 474 3.75 -0.69 -8.13
N ALA A 475 4.71 -0.92 -9.02
CA ALA A 475 5.58 0.13 -9.56
C ALA A 475 4.86 1.03 -10.57
N GLY A 476 3.75 0.56 -11.16
CA GLY A 476 3.03 1.28 -12.22
C GLY A 476 3.78 1.22 -13.55
N MET A 477 4.48 0.12 -13.81
CA MET A 477 5.34 -0.10 -14.96
C MET A 477 4.78 -1.13 -15.93
N LEU A 478 5.00 -0.88 -17.21
CA LEU A 478 4.81 -1.78 -18.33
C LEU A 478 6.19 -2.38 -18.64
N LEU A 479 6.36 -3.70 -18.48
CA LEU A 479 7.70 -4.29 -18.39
C LEU A 479 8.32 -4.57 -19.77
N ASP A 480 7.71 -5.45 -20.54
CA ASP A 480 8.13 -5.78 -21.90
C ASP A 480 6.92 -6.42 -22.59
N PRO A 481 5.91 -5.62 -22.96
CA PRO A 481 4.69 -6.18 -23.51
C PRO A 481 4.95 -6.69 -24.93
N PRO A 482 4.44 -7.88 -25.28
CA PRO A 482 4.54 -8.38 -26.64
C PRO A 482 4.03 -7.36 -27.66
N LEU A 483 4.73 -7.22 -28.79
CA LEU A 483 4.38 -6.38 -29.94
C LEU A 483 4.59 -4.85 -29.76
N PHE A 484 5.13 -4.38 -28.64
CA PHE A 484 5.60 -2.99 -28.52
C PHE A 484 7.12 -2.90 -28.64
N GLU A 485 7.60 -2.46 -29.80
CA GLU A 485 9.03 -2.20 -29.99
C GLU A 485 9.46 -0.92 -29.23
N GLY A 486 10.47 -1.04 -28.35
CA GLY A 486 11.04 0.09 -27.61
C GLY A 486 10.27 0.49 -26.35
N TRP A 487 9.43 -0.40 -25.82
CA TRP A 487 8.67 -0.21 -24.58
C TRP A 487 9.22 -1.06 -23.42
N ASP A 488 10.52 -0.94 -23.19
CA ASP A 488 11.21 -1.64 -22.10
C ASP A 488 11.07 -0.85 -20.78
N GLU A 489 10.45 -1.48 -19.77
CA GLU A 489 10.29 -0.98 -18.40
C GLU A 489 9.70 0.45 -18.30
N VAL A 490 8.69 0.75 -19.10
CA VAL A 490 8.07 2.08 -19.16
C VAL A 490 7.25 2.35 -17.89
N PRO A 491 7.55 3.41 -17.11
CA PRO A 491 6.79 3.79 -15.92
C PRO A 491 5.50 4.55 -16.29
N LEU A 492 4.65 3.86 -17.06
CA LEU A 492 3.48 4.40 -17.75
C LEU A 492 2.55 5.18 -16.82
N ARG A 493 2.32 4.68 -15.60
CA ARG A 493 1.48 5.36 -14.62
C ARG A 493 2.05 6.72 -14.22
N ALA A 494 3.34 6.78 -13.91
CA ALA A 494 3.97 8.02 -13.46
C ALA A 494 3.99 9.06 -14.57
N TRP A 495 4.25 8.64 -15.81
CA TRP A 495 4.25 9.51 -16.97
C TRP A 495 2.86 10.08 -17.27
N LEU A 496 1.84 9.22 -17.32
CA LEU A 496 0.46 9.66 -17.55
C LEU A 496 -0.09 10.52 -16.40
N SER A 497 0.24 10.20 -15.14
CA SER A 497 -0.15 11.04 -14.01
C SER A 497 0.46 12.43 -14.08
N ARG A 498 1.69 12.55 -14.61
CA ARG A 498 2.34 13.84 -14.81
C ARG A 498 1.72 14.61 -15.99
N GLU A 499 1.53 13.95 -17.13
CA GLU A 499 0.97 14.59 -18.33
C GLU A 499 -0.48 15.05 -18.13
N LEU A 500 -1.27 14.27 -17.39
CA LEU A 500 -2.70 14.51 -17.22
C LEU A 500 -3.03 15.26 -15.91
N GLU A 501 -2.06 15.42 -15.01
CA GLU A 501 -2.25 15.98 -13.66
C GLU A 501 -3.38 15.29 -12.86
N LEU A 502 -3.59 13.99 -13.11
CA LEU A 502 -4.68 13.19 -12.57
C LEU A 502 -4.18 11.87 -11.95
N PRO A 503 -4.91 11.29 -10.99
CA PRO A 503 -4.60 9.96 -10.49
C PRO A 503 -4.84 8.92 -11.58
N VAL A 504 -3.84 8.06 -11.78
CA VAL A 504 -3.88 6.99 -12.78
C VAL A 504 -3.98 5.61 -12.12
N LEU A 505 -5.01 4.85 -12.48
CA LEU A 505 -5.11 3.42 -12.21
C LEU A 505 -4.56 2.66 -13.43
N LEU A 506 -3.57 1.80 -13.24
CA LEU A 506 -3.06 0.93 -14.30
C LEU A 506 -3.56 -0.50 -14.06
N GLU A 507 -4.13 -1.10 -15.09
CA GLU A 507 -4.71 -2.43 -15.05
C GLU A 507 -4.43 -3.18 -16.37
N LYS A 508 -4.41 -4.52 -16.31
CA LYS A 508 -4.31 -5.34 -17.51
C LYS A 508 -5.58 -5.20 -18.34
N ASP A 509 -5.44 -5.16 -19.67
CA ASP A 509 -6.55 -5.07 -20.64
C ASP A 509 -7.72 -6.05 -20.37
N ALA A 510 -7.45 -7.33 -20.17
CA ALA A 510 -8.47 -8.34 -19.90
C ALA A 510 -9.17 -8.14 -18.54
N THR A 511 -8.41 -7.70 -17.53
CA THR A 511 -8.93 -7.36 -16.21
C THR A 511 -9.83 -6.13 -16.28
N ALA A 512 -9.37 -5.08 -16.97
CA ALA A 512 -10.15 -3.87 -17.20
C ALA A 512 -11.45 -4.20 -17.94
N ALA A 513 -11.38 -4.96 -19.05
CA ALA A 513 -12.56 -5.39 -19.79
C ALA A 513 -13.56 -6.17 -18.91
N THR A 514 -13.05 -7.03 -18.01
CA THR A 514 -13.89 -7.74 -17.01
C THR A 514 -14.63 -6.76 -16.10
N VAL A 515 -13.94 -5.73 -15.59
CA VAL A 515 -14.58 -4.68 -14.78
C VAL A 515 -15.63 -3.93 -15.60
N GLY A 516 -15.32 -3.60 -16.86
CA GLY A 516 -16.25 -2.95 -17.78
C GLY A 516 -17.54 -3.73 -17.97
N GLU A 517 -17.45 -5.03 -18.27
CA GLU A 517 -18.63 -5.88 -18.47
C GLU A 517 -19.46 -6.02 -17.19
N ARG A 518 -18.82 -6.03 -16.02
CA ARG A 518 -19.53 -6.03 -14.74
C ARG A 518 -20.27 -4.72 -14.48
N TRP A 519 -19.70 -3.60 -14.92
CA TRP A 519 -20.26 -2.28 -14.67
C TRP A 519 -21.33 -1.88 -15.67
N LEU A 520 -21.13 -2.19 -16.95
CA LEU A 520 -21.83 -1.58 -18.08
C LEU A 520 -22.20 -2.56 -19.20
N GLY A 521 -21.95 -3.86 -19.01
CA GLY A 521 -22.05 -4.81 -20.10
C GLY A 521 -22.85 -6.08 -19.80
N ALA A 522 -22.55 -7.14 -20.55
CA ALA A 522 -23.27 -8.40 -20.58
C ALA A 522 -23.29 -9.14 -19.23
N ALA A 523 -22.43 -8.75 -18.29
CA ALA A 523 -22.31 -9.35 -16.97
C ALA A 523 -22.78 -8.45 -15.83
N GLU A 524 -23.55 -7.38 -16.10
CA GLU A 524 -24.02 -6.44 -15.07
C GLU A 524 -24.81 -7.12 -13.94
N SER A 525 -25.57 -8.17 -14.27
CA SER A 525 -26.39 -8.93 -13.31
C SER A 525 -25.76 -10.25 -12.85
N SER A 526 -24.52 -10.55 -13.26
CA SER A 526 -23.88 -11.84 -12.97
C SER A 526 -22.97 -11.76 -11.75
N GLY A 527 -22.98 -12.81 -10.93
CA GLY A 527 -22.16 -12.92 -9.72
C GLY A 527 -20.71 -13.27 -10.01
N ASP A 528 -20.50 -14.41 -10.69
CA ASP A 528 -19.18 -14.94 -11.03
C ASP A 528 -19.09 -15.23 -12.54
N PHE A 529 -18.05 -14.74 -13.21
CA PHE A 529 -17.86 -14.95 -14.64
C PHE A 529 -16.40 -14.78 -15.07
N ALA A 530 -16.10 -15.27 -16.28
CA ALA A 530 -14.84 -15.02 -16.96
C ALA A 530 -15.03 -14.14 -18.19
N TYR A 531 -14.04 -13.29 -18.47
CA TYR A 531 -13.92 -12.57 -19.72
C TYR A 531 -12.74 -13.13 -20.52
N LEU A 532 -12.95 -13.44 -21.80
CA LEU A 532 -11.90 -13.77 -22.76
C LEU A 532 -11.68 -12.56 -23.66
N TYR A 533 -10.56 -11.88 -23.44
CA TYR A 533 -10.12 -10.75 -24.24
C TYR A 533 -9.26 -11.25 -25.40
N LEU A 534 -9.74 -11.01 -26.62
CA LEU A 534 -9.10 -11.41 -27.87
C LEU A 534 -8.80 -10.16 -28.70
N GLY A 535 -7.53 -9.81 -28.80
CA GLY A 535 -7.01 -8.73 -29.62
C GLY A 535 -5.70 -9.11 -30.30
N ALA A 536 -4.71 -8.21 -30.27
CA ALA A 536 -3.36 -8.53 -30.74
C ALA A 536 -2.78 -9.75 -29.98
N GLY A 537 -3.05 -9.84 -28.68
CA GLY A 537 -2.87 -11.03 -27.86
C GLY A 537 -4.19 -11.61 -27.35
N ALA A 538 -4.10 -12.66 -26.55
CA ALA A 538 -5.24 -13.31 -25.90
C ALA A 538 -4.99 -13.36 -24.40
N GLY A 539 -5.95 -12.85 -23.64
CA GLY A 539 -5.90 -12.80 -22.19
C GLY A 539 -7.26 -13.09 -21.58
N SER A 540 -7.29 -13.32 -20.29
CA SER A 540 -8.54 -13.47 -19.56
C SER A 540 -8.55 -12.65 -18.29
N GLY A 541 -9.76 -12.29 -17.86
CA GLY A 541 -10.01 -11.81 -16.51
C GLY A 541 -11.15 -12.61 -15.90
N ALA A 542 -11.23 -12.60 -14.57
CA ALA A 542 -12.28 -13.28 -13.83
C ALA A 542 -12.87 -12.34 -12.81
N PHE A 543 -14.19 -12.33 -12.68
CA PHE A 543 -14.90 -11.66 -11.61
C PHE A 543 -15.47 -12.75 -10.72
N LEU A 544 -15.02 -12.80 -9.46
CA LEU A 544 -15.29 -13.89 -8.54
C LEU A 544 -15.61 -13.31 -7.16
N ASN A 545 -16.66 -13.80 -6.52
CA ASN A 545 -17.10 -13.40 -5.19
C ASN A 545 -17.33 -11.87 -5.07
N GLY A 546 -17.84 -11.23 -6.12
CA GLY A 546 -18.17 -9.81 -6.09
C GLY A 546 -17.01 -8.84 -6.34
N ASP A 547 -15.81 -9.32 -6.69
CA ASP A 547 -14.66 -8.48 -7.08
C ASP A 547 -13.90 -9.11 -8.25
N VAL A 548 -13.13 -8.31 -8.98
CA VAL A 548 -12.26 -8.82 -10.03
C VAL A 548 -11.01 -9.47 -9.44
N PHE A 549 -10.72 -10.69 -9.92
CA PHE A 549 -9.57 -11.48 -9.49
C PHE A 549 -8.30 -11.04 -10.21
N ARG A 550 -7.44 -10.29 -9.52
CA ARG A 550 -6.16 -9.76 -10.04
C ARG A 550 -4.96 -10.69 -9.82
N GLY A 551 -5.08 -11.65 -8.91
CA GLY A 551 -3.96 -12.46 -8.44
C GLY A 551 -2.93 -11.68 -7.62
N ALA A 552 -1.83 -12.34 -7.25
CA ALA A 552 -0.81 -11.76 -6.34
C ALA A 552 0.01 -10.63 -6.98
N SER A 553 0.25 -10.68 -8.29
CA SER A 553 1.05 -9.70 -9.03
C SER A 553 0.23 -8.75 -9.89
N GLY A 554 -1.10 -8.90 -9.96
CA GLY A 554 -1.94 -8.15 -10.88
C GLY A 554 -2.04 -8.73 -12.31
N ASN A 555 -1.37 -9.85 -12.59
CA ASN A 555 -1.28 -10.46 -13.93
C ASN A 555 -2.04 -11.79 -14.04
N ALA A 556 -3.11 -11.99 -13.26
CA ALA A 556 -3.94 -13.20 -13.41
C ALA A 556 -4.52 -13.32 -14.82
N GLY A 557 -4.78 -14.56 -15.25
CA GLY A 557 -5.53 -14.83 -16.48
C GLY A 557 -4.71 -15.01 -17.76
N GLU A 558 -3.44 -15.39 -17.67
CA GLU A 558 -2.60 -15.78 -18.82
C GLU A 558 -2.92 -17.19 -19.34
N PHE A 559 -4.13 -17.41 -19.85
CA PHE A 559 -4.57 -18.74 -20.30
C PHE A 559 -3.77 -19.25 -21.52
N GLY A 560 -3.12 -18.38 -22.28
CA GLY A 560 -2.28 -18.76 -23.42
C GLY A 560 -1.09 -19.64 -23.01
N VAL A 561 -0.52 -19.40 -21.82
CA VAL A 561 0.56 -20.22 -21.25
C VAL A 561 0.04 -21.62 -20.89
N MET A 562 -1.12 -21.70 -20.26
CA MET A 562 -1.76 -22.97 -19.93
C MET A 562 -2.12 -23.77 -21.20
N THR A 563 -2.53 -23.08 -22.25
CA THR A 563 -2.81 -23.68 -23.56
C THR A 563 -1.54 -24.22 -24.21
N ALA A 564 -0.40 -23.56 -24.01
CA ALA A 564 0.91 -24.04 -24.48
C ALA A 564 1.29 -25.37 -23.83
N TYR A 565 1.16 -25.49 -22.51
CA TYR A 565 1.39 -26.74 -21.79
C TYR A 565 0.44 -27.84 -22.24
N ALA A 566 -0.85 -27.56 -22.35
CA ALA A 566 -1.85 -28.53 -22.80
C ALA A 566 -1.63 -29.01 -24.25
N ALA A 567 -0.92 -28.22 -25.06
CA ALA A 567 -0.56 -28.53 -26.44
C ALA A 567 0.88 -29.02 -26.61
N ASP A 568 1.60 -29.28 -25.50
CA ASP A 568 3.01 -29.69 -25.47
C ASP A 568 3.94 -28.78 -26.31
N ARG A 569 3.68 -27.47 -26.29
CA ARG A 569 4.48 -26.46 -26.99
C ARG A 569 5.48 -25.83 -26.03
N LEU A 570 6.60 -26.51 -25.85
CA LEU A 570 7.68 -26.08 -24.96
C LEU A 570 8.94 -25.65 -25.74
N THR A 571 9.78 -24.82 -25.13
CA THR A 571 11.15 -24.56 -25.58
C THR A 571 12.03 -25.79 -25.31
N PRO A 572 13.24 -25.88 -25.91
CA PRO A 572 14.19 -26.94 -25.56
C PRO A 572 14.52 -27.01 -24.06
N ASP A 573 14.46 -25.88 -23.36
CA ASP A 573 14.71 -25.77 -21.92
C ASP A 573 13.48 -26.12 -21.06
N GLY A 574 12.35 -26.44 -21.69
CA GLY A 574 11.10 -26.84 -21.02
C GLY A 574 10.13 -25.71 -20.70
N ASP A 575 10.45 -24.47 -21.08
CA ASP A 575 9.58 -23.31 -20.86
C ASP A 575 8.40 -23.30 -21.84
N PRO A 576 7.22 -22.78 -21.45
CA PRO A 576 6.08 -22.73 -22.34
C PRO A 576 6.33 -21.73 -23.47
N ARG A 577 6.26 -22.20 -24.72
CA ARG A 577 6.24 -21.32 -25.87
C ARG A 577 4.81 -20.89 -26.12
N MET A 578 4.54 -19.58 -26.04
CA MET A 578 3.20 -19.04 -26.29
C MET A 578 2.63 -19.62 -27.59
N VAL A 579 1.41 -20.13 -27.51
CA VAL A 579 0.72 -20.69 -28.66
C VAL A 579 0.48 -19.54 -29.65
N PRO A 580 0.97 -19.61 -30.91
CA PRO A 580 0.75 -18.61 -31.95
C PRO A 580 -0.71 -18.19 -32.07
N GLU A 581 -1.65 -19.13 -31.91
CA GLU A 581 -3.09 -18.87 -31.93
C GLU A 581 -3.59 -17.95 -30.79
N CYS A 582 -2.77 -17.69 -29.76
CA CYS A 582 -3.02 -16.66 -28.75
C CYS A 582 -2.59 -15.25 -29.21
N ALA A 583 -1.84 -15.11 -30.30
CA ALA A 583 -1.72 -13.86 -31.05
C ALA A 583 -2.90 -13.78 -32.05
N THR A 584 -4.11 -13.67 -31.51
CA THR A 584 -5.37 -14.03 -32.18
C THR A 584 -5.49 -13.46 -33.60
N MET A 585 -5.27 -12.15 -33.76
CA MET A 585 -5.44 -11.47 -35.05
C MET A 585 -4.42 -11.93 -36.10
N SER A 586 -3.14 -12.04 -35.73
CA SER A 586 -2.09 -12.46 -36.67
C SER A 586 -2.19 -13.95 -37.01
N ALA A 587 -2.64 -14.78 -36.07
CA ALA A 587 -2.88 -16.20 -36.30
C ALA A 587 -4.04 -16.46 -37.28
N VAL A 588 -5.13 -15.69 -37.18
CA VAL A 588 -6.24 -15.76 -38.15
C VAL A 588 -5.76 -15.37 -39.54
N VAL A 589 -4.98 -14.29 -39.65
CA VAL A 589 -4.40 -13.83 -40.92
C VAL A 589 -3.47 -14.88 -41.53
N ALA A 590 -2.57 -15.46 -40.73
CA ALA A 590 -1.66 -16.51 -41.18
C ALA A 590 -2.43 -17.75 -41.67
N ALA A 591 -3.42 -18.21 -40.90
CA ALA A 591 -4.24 -19.37 -41.29
C ALA A 591 -5.05 -19.13 -42.58
N ALA A 592 -5.57 -17.92 -42.77
CA ALA A 592 -6.28 -17.56 -44.00
C ALA A 592 -5.34 -17.47 -45.21
N ALA A 593 -4.13 -16.93 -45.02
CA ALA A 593 -3.10 -16.90 -46.07
C ALA A 593 -2.62 -18.31 -46.45
N GLU A 594 -2.41 -19.20 -45.46
CA GLU A 594 -2.12 -20.63 -45.67
C GLU A 594 -3.21 -21.32 -46.51
N ALA A 595 -4.48 -20.94 -46.30
CA ALA A 595 -5.61 -21.44 -47.07
C ALA A 595 -5.75 -20.79 -48.47
N GLY A 596 -4.83 -19.91 -48.86
CA GLY A 596 -4.80 -19.28 -50.18
C GLY A 596 -5.70 -18.05 -50.33
N LEU A 597 -6.03 -17.36 -49.23
CA LEU A 597 -6.74 -16.09 -49.27
C LEU A 597 -5.76 -14.95 -49.57
N ALA A 598 -6.07 -14.13 -50.58
CA ALA A 598 -5.25 -12.96 -50.91
C ALA A 598 -5.59 -11.82 -49.94
N LEU A 599 -4.60 -11.37 -49.15
CA LEU A 599 -4.80 -10.41 -48.06
C LEU A 599 -3.95 -9.14 -48.26
N PRO A 600 -4.50 -7.96 -47.93
CA PRO A 600 -3.73 -6.72 -47.93
C PRO A 600 -2.67 -6.74 -46.82
N HIS A 601 -1.61 -5.93 -46.97
CA HIS A 601 -0.60 -5.78 -45.91
C HIS A 601 -1.15 -5.06 -44.67
N THR A 602 -1.99 -4.04 -44.86
CA THR A 602 -2.64 -3.30 -43.78
C THR A 602 -4.10 -3.71 -43.68
N GLY A 603 -4.60 -3.91 -42.46
CA GLY A 603 -6.00 -4.32 -42.24
C GLY A 603 -6.31 -5.77 -42.64
N ALA A 604 -5.29 -6.63 -42.74
CA ALA A 604 -5.44 -8.03 -43.14
C ALA A 604 -6.50 -8.78 -42.32
N HIS A 605 -6.50 -8.61 -41.00
CA HIS A 605 -7.47 -9.25 -40.11
C HIS A 605 -8.91 -8.81 -40.42
N ALA A 606 -9.12 -7.51 -40.64
CA ALA A 606 -10.43 -6.98 -41.02
C ALA A 606 -10.89 -7.54 -42.37
N ALA A 607 -9.98 -7.70 -43.34
CA ALA A 607 -10.27 -8.33 -44.62
C ALA A 607 -10.67 -9.81 -44.48
N VAL A 608 -9.99 -10.58 -43.62
CA VAL A 608 -10.40 -11.97 -43.30
C VAL A 608 -11.80 -11.99 -42.67
N CYS A 609 -12.06 -11.11 -41.71
CA CYS A 609 -13.38 -11.03 -41.06
C CYS A 609 -14.50 -10.67 -42.04
N ALA A 610 -14.24 -9.74 -42.97
CA ALA A 610 -15.19 -9.38 -44.02
C ALA A 610 -15.44 -10.56 -44.97
N ALA A 611 -14.38 -11.24 -45.44
CA ALA A 611 -14.50 -12.41 -46.30
C ALA A 611 -15.30 -13.55 -45.64
N ALA A 612 -15.07 -13.79 -44.34
CA ALA A 612 -15.85 -14.77 -43.57
C ALA A 612 -17.33 -14.37 -43.46
N ALA A 613 -17.61 -13.09 -43.22
CA ALA A 613 -18.99 -12.57 -43.18
C ALA A 613 -19.70 -12.66 -44.54
N ASP A 614 -18.95 -12.53 -45.64
CA ASP A 614 -19.42 -12.70 -47.01
C ASP A 614 -19.54 -14.18 -47.43
N GLY A 615 -19.18 -15.12 -46.55
CA GLY A 615 -19.34 -16.57 -46.75
C GLY A 615 -18.12 -17.29 -47.33
N ASP A 616 -16.93 -16.70 -47.36
CA ASP A 616 -15.71 -17.43 -47.73
C ASP A 616 -15.33 -18.44 -46.63
N GLU A 617 -15.48 -19.72 -46.95
CA GLU A 617 -15.27 -20.83 -46.03
C GLU A 617 -13.81 -20.93 -45.54
N ARG A 618 -12.83 -20.48 -46.34
CA ARG A 618 -11.42 -20.49 -45.93
C ARG A 618 -11.18 -19.47 -44.83
N ALA A 619 -11.80 -18.29 -44.96
CA ALA A 619 -11.75 -17.25 -43.94
C ALA A 619 -12.48 -17.69 -42.66
N ALA A 620 -13.67 -18.29 -42.79
CA ALA A 620 -14.44 -18.79 -41.67
C ALA A 620 -13.70 -19.91 -40.92
N GLU A 621 -13.09 -20.87 -41.63
CA GLU A 621 -12.32 -21.95 -41.02
C GLU A 621 -11.00 -21.46 -40.38
N ALA A 622 -10.35 -20.44 -40.94
CA ALA A 622 -9.20 -19.81 -40.30
C ALA A 622 -9.55 -19.23 -38.93
N ILE A 623 -10.71 -18.57 -38.82
CA ILE A 623 -11.25 -18.07 -37.56
C ILE A 623 -11.59 -19.23 -36.61
N ARG A 624 -12.32 -20.25 -37.07
CA ARG A 624 -12.69 -21.42 -36.25
C ARG A 624 -11.47 -22.17 -35.73
N ARG A 625 -10.39 -22.27 -36.51
CA ARG A 625 -9.12 -22.88 -36.07
C ARG A 625 -8.55 -22.18 -34.84
N VAL A 626 -8.50 -20.85 -34.85
CA VAL A 626 -8.03 -20.06 -33.71
C VAL A 626 -9.00 -20.15 -32.54
N ALA A 627 -10.31 -20.05 -32.80
CA ALA A 627 -11.35 -20.17 -31.78
C ALA A 627 -11.29 -21.51 -31.01
N ARG A 628 -11.02 -22.64 -31.69
CA ARG A 628 -10.86 -23.96 -31.06
C ARG A 628 -9.66 -24.04 -30.11
N VAL A 629 -8.61 -23.26 -30.36
CA VAL A 629 -7.46 -23.19 -29.43
C VAL A 629 -7.83 -22.35 -28.20
N VAL A 630 -8.43 -21.18 -28.40
CA VAL A 630 -8.95 -20.33 -27.32
C VAL A 630 -9.93 -21.10 -26.44
N ALA A 631 -10.79 -21.92 -27.04
CA ALA A 631 -11.77 -22.75 -26.36
C ALA A 631 -11.14 -23.73 -25.34
N ARG A 632 -9.88 -24.17 -25.55
CA ARG A 632 -9.17 -25.01 -24.57
C ARG A 632 -8.85 -24.24 -23.29
N GLY A 633 -8.43 -23.00 -23.41
CA GLY A 633 -8.24 -22.09 -22.27
C GLY A 633 -9.55 -21.83 -21.54
N ALA A 634 -10.62 -21.60 -22.29
CA ALA A 634 -11.97 -21.41 -21.76
C ALA A 634 -12.44 -22.61 -20.91
N VAL A 635 -12.22 -23.84 -21.40
CA VAL A 635 -12.55 -25.08 -20.66
C VAL A 635 -11.83 -25.09 -19.31
N ALA A 636 -10.51 -24.87 -19.31
CA ALA A 636 -9.74 -24.90 -18.08
C ALA A 636 -10.17 -23.82 -17.07
N MET A 637 -10.55 -22.62 -17.54
CA MET A 637 -11.11 -21.59 -16.66
C MET A 637 -12.45 -22.00 -16.05
N THR A 638 -13.35 -22.61 -16.84
CA THR A 638 -14.65 -23.08 -16.32
C THR A 638 -14.49 -24.19 -15.29
N GLU A 639 -13.51 -25.08 -15.47
CA GLU A 639 -13.24 -26.16 -14.53
C GLU A 639 -12.53 -25.65 -13.26
N LEU A 640 -11.66 -24.63 -13.38
CA LEU A 640 -10.93 -24.08 -12.24
C LEU A 640 -11.79 -23.17 -11.35
N TYR A 641 -12.62 -22.32 -11.97
CA TYR A 641 -13.40 -21.31 -11.26
C TYR A 641 -14.84 -21.73 -10.94
N ASP A 642 -15.29 -22.83 -11.52
CA ASP A 642 -16.68 -23.30 -11.40
C ASP A 642 -17.75 -22.26 -11.78
N ILE A 643 -17.58 -21.66 -12.96
CA ILE A 643 -18.42 -20.56 -13.47
C ILE A 643 -19.40 -21.00 -14.55
N ASP A 644 -20.53 -20.29 -14.68
CA ASP A 644 -21.59 -20.55 -15.65
C ASP A 644 -21.69 -19.49 -16.76
N LEU A 645 -20.79 -18.50 -16.78
CA LEU A 645 -20.76 -17.43 -17.77
C LEU A 645 -19.34 -17.13 -18.25
N ILE A 646 -19.18 -17.13 -19.57
CA ILE A 646 -18.02 -16.58 -20.27
C ILE A 646 -18.49 -15.45 -21.19
N VAL A 647 -17.85 -14.30 -21.07
CA VAL A 647 -17.99 -13.19 -22.01
C VAL A 647 -16.80 -13.18 -22.95
N VAL A 648 -17.02 -13.02 -24.25
CA VAL A 648 -15.97 -13.01 -25.29
C VAL A 648 -16.00 -11.68 -26.02
N GLY A 649 -14.86 -11.01 -26.12
CA GLY A 649 -14.77 -9.74 -26.84
C GLY A 649 -13.34 -9.28 -27.08
N GLY A 650 -13.19 -8.02 -27.51
CA GLY A 650 -11.93 -7.46 -27.99
C GLY A 650 -11.88 -7.33 -29.52
N PRO A 651 -10.86 -6.62 -30.05
CA PRO A 651 -10.81 -6.22 -31.45
C PRO A 651 -10.64 -7.39 -32.45
N ALA A 652 -10.22 -8.58 -31.98
CA ALA A 652 -10.16 -9.77 -32.82
C ALA A 652 -11.54 -10.38 -33.12
N VAL A 653 -12.59 -9.95 -32.40
CA VAL A 653 -13.95 -10.51 -32.52
C VAL A 653 -14.95 -9.41 -32.88
N PRO A 654 -14.91 -8.87 -34.12
CA PRO A 654 -15.94 -7.94 -34.57
C PRO A 654 -17.31 -8.65 -34.67
N PRO A 655 -18.44 -7.93 -34.53
CA PRO A 655 -19.77 -8.52 -34.45
C PRO A 655 -20.09 -9.50 -35.59
N GLN A 656 -19.65 -9.21 -36.81
CA GLN A 656 -19.91 -10.03 -37.99
C GLN A 656 -19.32 -11.46 -37.94
N VAL A 657 -18.34 -11.72 -37.08
CA VAL A 657 -17.71 -13.06 -36.94
C VAL A 657 -17.81 -13.61 -35.52
N ALA A 658 -18.48 -12.90 -34.61
CA ALA A 658 -18.55 -13.27 -33.20
C ALA A 658 -19.12 -14.69 -33.01
N GLU A 659 -20.17 -15.05 -33.75
CA GLU A 659 -20.81 -16.37 -33.68
C GLU A 659 -19.85 -17.53 -33.96
N LEU A 660 -18.83 -17.34 -34.80
CA LEU A 660 -17.81 -18.37 -35.06
C LEU A 660 -16.99 -18.69 -33.80
N TYR A 661 -16.64 -17.66 -33.02
CA TYR A 661 -15.95 -17.85 -31.74
C TYR A 661 -16.87 -18.41 -30.67
N LEU A 662 -18.06 -17.82 -30.50
CA LEU A 662 -19.03 -18.23 -29.47
C LEU A 662 -19.44 -19.69 -29.64
N THR A 663 -19.67 -20.14 -30.86
CA THR A 663 -20.06 -21.53 -31.17
C THR A 663 -18.98 -22.52 -30.76
N GLU A 664 -17.73 -22.29 -31.18
CA GLU A 664 -16.61 -23.18 -30.89
C GLU A 664 -16.29 -23.23 -29.39
N ILE A 665 -16.33 -22.08 -28.71
CA ILE A 665 -16.10 -21.99 -27.27
C ILE A 665 -17.24 -22.68 -26.52
N SER A 666 -18.50 -22.39 -26.85
CA SER A 666 -19.69 -22.99 -26.23
C SER A 666 -19.71 -24.51 -26.36
N ALA A 667 -19.36 -25.03 -27.54
CA ALA A 667 -19.27 -26.46 -27.82
C ALA A 667 -18.16 -27.16 -27.02
N ALA A 668 -17.08 -26.45 -26.66
CA ALA A 668 -15.98 -27.01 -25.89
C ALA A 668 -16.25 -27.01 -24.38
N VAL A 669 -16.64 -25.86 -23.81
CA VAL A 669 -16.84 -25.68 -22.36
C VAL A 669 -17.99 -26.51 -21.85
N ASN A 670 -19.03 -26.62 -22.66
CA ASN A 670 -20.02 -27.62 -22.50
C ASN A 670 -19.52 -28.79 -23.37
N ARG A 671 -18.73 -29.76 -22.93
CA ARG A 671 -18.62 -31.04 -23.68
C ARG A 671 -18.71 -32.24 -22.76
N LEU A 672 -18.23 -32.07 -21.52
CA LEU A 672 -18.18 -33.09 -20.50
C LEU A 672 -19.59 -33.42 -19.97
N PRO A 673 -20.08 -34.68 -20.13
CA PRO A 673 -21.46 -35.03 -19.77
C PRO A 673 -21.80 -34.90 -18.29
N VAL A 674 -20.82 -35.02 -17.38
CA VAL A 674 -21.05 -34.96 -15.93
C VAL A 674 -21.24 -33.51 -15.48
N ALA A 675 -20.31 -32.62 -15.86
CA ALA A 675 -20.40 -31.19 -15.52
C ALA A 675 -21.67 -30.54 -16.10
N ARG A 676 -22.03 -30.89 -17.35
CA ARG A 676 -23.24 -30.39 -18.03
C ARG A 676 -24.57 -30.74 -17.34
N ARG A 677 -24.61 -31.74 -16.45
CA ARG A 677 -25.84 -32.10 -15.71
C ARG A 677 -26.15 -31.14 -14.57
N VAL A 678 -25.12 -30.46 -14.06
CA VAL A 678 -25.21 -29.58 -12.88
C VAL A 678 -24.91 -28.12 -13.21
N ARG A 679 -24.21 -27.86 -14.32
CA ARG A 679 -23.81 -26.52 -14.77
C ARG A 679 -23.86 -26.43 -16.30
N GLN A 680 -24.56 -25.42 -16.82
CA GLN A 680 -24.51 -25.05 -18.24
C GLN A 680 -23.80 -23.71 -18.36
N VAL A 681 -22.68 -23.70 -19.09
CA VAL A 681 -21.91 -22.48 -19.30
C VAL A 681 -22.50 -21.71 -20.48
N ARG A 682 -23.00 -20.50 -20.22
CA ARG A 682 -23.40 -19.54 -21.26
C ARG A 682 -22.16 -18.84 -21.78
N VAL A 683 -22.04 -18.77 -23.10
CA VAL A 683 -20.96 -18.04 -23.77
C VAL A 683 -21.61 -16.92 -24.57
N VAL A 684 -21.28 -15.67 -24.25
CA VAL A 684 -21.95 -14.48 -24.80
C VAL A 684 -20.94 -13.49 -25.37
N TYR A 685 -21.38 -12.70 -26.34
CA TYR A 685 -20.60 -11.59 -26.87
C TYR A 685 -20.52 -10.42 -25.88
N SER A 686 -19.37 -9.77 -25.80
CA SER A 686 -19.18 -8.50 -25.07
C SER A 686 -20.05 -7.41 -25.68
N THR A 687 -20.91 -6.77 -24.86
CA THR A 687 -21.70 -5.61 -25.33
C THR A 687 -20.86 -4.35 -25.47
N LEU A 688 -19.67 -4.31 -24.85
CA LEU A 688 -18.72 -3.20 -24.98
C LEU A 688 -17.80 -3.35 -26.20
N GLY A 689 -17.73 -4.54 -26.80
CA GLY A 689 -17.04 -4.81 -28.06
C GLY A 689 -15.54 -4.46 -28.02
N ASP A 690 -15.11 -3.66 -28.98
CA ASP A 690 -13.71 -3.21 -29.12
C ASP A 690 -13.29 -2.17 -28.05
N ALA A 691 -14.26 -1.48 -27.46
CA ALA A 691 -14.03 -0.49 -26.41
C ALA A 691 -14.02 -1.09 -25.00
N ALA A 692 -14.22 -2.41 -24.85
CA ALA A 692 -14.34 -3.08 -23.56
C ALA A 692 -13.18 -2.76 -22.59
N ALA A 693 -11.93 -2.78 -23.08
CA ALA A 693 -10.76 -2.47 -22.26
C ALA A 693 -10.73 -1.00 -21.83
N ALA A 694 -11.03 -0.05 -22.74
CA ALA A 694 -11.02 1.38 -22.43
C ALA A 694 -12.17 1.76 -21.47
N VAL A 695 -13.39 1.33 -21.78
CA VAL A 695 -14.56 1.51 -20.91
C VAL A 695 -14.34 0.85 -19.56
N GLY A 696 -13.79 -0.36 -19.58
CA GLY A 696 -13.42 -1.10 -18.40
C GLY A 696 -12.38 -0.40 -17.53
N ALA A 697 -11.38 0.24 -18.14
CA ALA A 697 -10.38 1.01 -17.42
C ALA A 697 -11.02 2.19 -16.69
N ALA A 698 -11.92 2.95 -17.35
CA ALA A 698 -12.67 4.00 -16.69
C ALA A 698 -13.60 3.47 -15.58
N ALA A 699 -14.29 2.36 -15.85
CA ALA A 699 -15.10 1.67 -14.84
C ALA A 699 -14.25 1.19 -13.66
N GLY A 700 -12.96 0.88 -13.85
CA GLY A 700 -11.99 0.58 -12.80
C GLY A 700 -11.81 1.71 -11.78
N VAL A 701 -11.88 2.97 -12.25
CA VAL A 701 -11.90 4.15 -11.38
C VAL A 701 -13.15 4.13 -10.50
N PHE A 702 -14.33 3.97 -11.09
CA PHE A 702 -15.59 3.88 -10.34
C PHE A 702 -15.64 2.66 -9.42
N HIS A 703 -15.18 1.50 -9.89
CA HIS A 703 -15.13 0.27 -9.13
C HIS A 703 -14.24 0.38 -7.90
N THR A 704 -13.17 1.17 -7.99
CA THR A 704 -12.30 1.45 -6.86
C THR A 704 -12.94 2.39 -5.85
N THR A 705 -13.67 3.40 -6.32
CA THR A 705 -14.32 4.39 -5.46
C THR A 705 -15.61 3.86 -4.82
N PHE A 706 -16.48 3.23 -5.61
CA PHE A 706 -17.88 2.96 -5.26
C PHE A 706 -18.22 1.50 -4.99
N ALA A 707 -17.41 0.50 -5.40
CA ALA A 707 -17.80 -0.90 -5.23
C ALA A 707 -17.62 -1.41 -3.79
N PRO A 708 -18.59 -2.16 -3.24
CA PRO A 708 -18.49 -2.76 -1.92
C PRO A 708 -17.47 -3.90 -1.96
N ARG A 709 -16.35 -3.76 -1.23
CA ARG A 709 -15.35 -4.81 -1.11
C ARG A 709 -15.34 -5.36 0.30
N LEU A 710 -15.59 -6.65 0.44
CA LEU A 710 -15.26 -7.36 1.66
C LEU A 710 -13.74 -7.56 1.63
N HIS A 711 -13.02 -7.04 2.62
CA HIS A 711 -11.60 -7.34 2.76
C HIS A 711 -11.42 -8.82 3.15
N THR A 712 -11.50 -9.73 2.18
CA THR A 712 -11.36 -11.18 2.43
C THR A 712 -9.95 -11.71 2.23
N HIS A 713 -9.02 -10.90 1.72
CA HIS A 713 -7.59 -11.22 1.73
C HIS A 713 -6.74 -10.03 2.19
N SER A 714 -6.45 -10.00 3.49
CA SER A 714 -5.19 -9.44 3.95
C SER A 714 -4.06 -10.25 3.31
N ALA A 715 -3.32 -9.67 2.38
CA ALA A 715 -1.99 -10.14 2.05
C ALA A 715 -1.13 -10.07 3.33
N GLN A 716 -1.16 -11.13 4.13
CA GLN A 716 -0.09 -11.44 5.06
C GLN A 716 1.12 -11.83 4.20
N PRO A 717 2.27 -11.14 4.30
CA PRO A 717 3.52 -11.71 3.84
C PRO A 717 3.76 -13.00 4.65
N GLY A 718 3.99 -14.10 3.94
CA GLY A 718 3.89 -15.47 4.45
C GLY A 718 4.55 -15.70 5.81
N ARG A 719 3.82 -16.39 6.70
CA ARG A 719 4.45 -17.25 7.71
C ARG A 719 5.14 -18.37 6.93
N GLY A 720 6.47 -18.40 6.96
CA GLY A 720 7.23 -19.58 6.52
C GLY A 720 6.79 -20.82 7.30
N PRO A 721 6.96 -22.02 6.73
CA PRO A 721 6.51 -23.26 7.36
C PRO A 721 7.27 -23.45 8.68
N SER A 722 6.52 -23.60 9.77
CA SER A 722 7.03 -24.15 11.02
C SER A 722 7.44 -25.59 10.74
N GLY A 723 8.74 -25.88 10.87
CA GLY A 723 9.29 -27.21 10.67
C GLY A 723 8.68 -28.25 11.62
N ALA A 724 8.51 -29.45 11.06
CA ALA A 724 8.73 -30.71 11.75
C ALA A 724 9.80 -31.45 10.96
#